data_AF-A0A7I4EAG0-F1
#
_entry.id   AF-A0A7I4EAG0-F1
#
_cell.length_a   1.000
_cell.length_b   1.000
_cell.length_c   1.000
_cell.angle_alpha   90.00
_cell.angle_beta   90.00
_cell.angle_gamma   90.00
#
_symmetry.space_group_name_H-M   'P 1'
#
loop_
_entity.id
_entity.type
_entity.pdbx_description
1 polymer ?
#
loop_
_entity_poly.entity_id
_entity_poly.type
_entity_poly.pdbx_seq_one_letter_code
_entity_poly.pdbx_strand_id
1 'polypeptide(L)'
;MDDYMPLLKRRITPFLSSLPCLFLVPCLFFCESCCGTLEQGIALQELKNSGWITKSLPSWVAGTDPCVQVWAGVDCDTQGNIITLNLTHMGLNGPIPNAMGRLTTLVQLDMGNNKVCKNCSAWNHVTGDLAPLSNLVHLERLVLTSNEVATPTFPAAIFQLNKLTDLRVDNTLIGGEFPKRLIELRNLQYLYLGNNSFTGDLPGSELGLMTNLKELTIWGNLLTGVIPPELGNLKNLTYLNLNKNKLYGGLPPELGKLSKLQRLLLYKNKLTGRIPEEWREMSSIQVLELNANYLCGAFPSWLLQIPRLSMLQLSNNQIHGSIDESALNHSVSHGLKNLLLECNYLGGIKPRVQNSTTIKANLDYNCWDNEDSLDSACVRPLNCFNFRLRTANGACPDCPSGQYMINTTTCICYAVPEASSKKFRSGPTLGAVAGVVFLLVLLLLYLWWRSRRQAAAKQLDLRSRFQPDYFQIEKARSNKVASTRTWEVPTGIHHFTIEDLVKATGGFDRSNEIGEGCFGKVYVGRFPDGRTLAIKRGGPAKYSSEESDRGQFRNEVLLLSRLHHKNLVRLEGFCDDEDQQILVYEYMKLGNLHRHLHGIKGMTFDWYKRLEIAVDVARGLDYLHSFADPPVIHRDVKPSNILLDDNLVAKIADFGISKESSEIKTHVSTGPAGTAGYFDPQYFLRRQLTTASDVYSFGVVLLELISGRKAIAFHCPEDEESNLIEWTKQKMEQGRAGIESVVDPKLEGVYPRELFETLVDLGLKCSSFKRNVRPTMKVVVSILDPLLQAAKKPPRRNISLPSLQMWPSQPLLPPTKYISRAGRSFSR
;
A
#
# COMPACT_ATOMS: atom_id res chain seq x y z
N MET A 1 6.86 -52.35 52.21
CA MET A 1 7.44 -51.14 51.58
C MET A 1 6.41 -50.03 51.75
N ASP A 2 6.06 -49.65 52.97
CA ASP A 2 6.92 -48.98 53.98
C ASP A 2 7.63 -47.79 53.29
N ASP A 3 7.39 -46.53 53.66
CA ASP A 3 7.46 -46.09 55.05
C ASP A 3 6.99 -44.62 55.27
N TYR A 4 6.54 -44.37 56.50
CA TYR A 4 6.50 -43.09 57.26
C TYR A 4 5.51 -41.94 56.98
N MET A 5 4.44 -41.95 57.80
CA MET A 5 3.68 -40.86 58.47
C MET A 5 4.60 -39.98 59.39
N PRO A 6 4.17 -39.07 60.33
CA PRO A 6 2.88 -38.38 60.64
C PRO A 6 3.01 -36.91 61.20
N LEU A 7 1.87 -36.31 61.62
CA LEU A 7 1.58 -35.63 62.92
C LEU A 7 0.79 -34.30 62.76
N LEU A 8 -0.51 -34.23 63.10
CA LEU A 8 -1.12 -33.91 64.43
C LEU A 8 -0.79 -32.46 64.89
N LYS A 9 -1.71 -31.57 65.30
CA LYS A 9 -2.84 -31.75 66.24
C LYS A 9 -3.64 -30.43 66.41
N ARG A 10 -4.97 -30.56 66.61
CA ARG A 10 -5.87 -29.83 67.57
C ARG A 10 -5.92 -28.28 67.55
N ARG A 11 -7.10 -27.64 67.59
CA ARG A 11 -8.14 -27.75 68.64
C ARG A 11 -9.55 -27.41 68.15
N ILE A 12 -10.50 -28.14 68.72
CA ILE A 12 -11.96 -27.95 68.77
C ILE A 12 -12.27 -26.96 69.92
N THR A 13 -13.25 -26.05 69.75
CA THR A 13 -14.47 -25.97 70.59
C THR A 13 -15.52 -24.96 70.04
N PRO A 14 -16.83 -25.20 70.31
CA PRO A 14 -17.98 -24.64 69.59
C PRO A 14 -18.76 -23.59 70.41
N PHE A 15 -19.76 -22.88 69.83
CA PHE A 15 -21.02 -22.44 70.48
C PHE A 15 -21.90 -21.67 69.46
N LEU A 16 -22.89 -22.35 68.85
CA LEU A 16 -24.36 -22.21 69.00
C LEU A 16 -25.06 -20.86 68.68
N SER A 17 -26.01 -20.96 67.73
CA SER A 17 -27.30 -20.23 67.56
C SER A 17 -27.24 -18.70 67.30
N SER A 18 -27.95 -18.08 66.34
CA SER A 18 -29.27 -18.34 65.75
C SER A 18 -29.51 -17.52 64.43
N LEU A 19 -30.12 -18.19 63.44
CA LEU A 19 -30.89 -17.78 62.21
C LEU A 19 -31.22 -16.30 61.89
N PRO A 20 -31.65 -15.93 60.64
CA PRO A 20 -31.39 -16.53 59.31
C PRO A 20 -31.17 -15.54 58.13
N CYS A 21 -30.56 -16.07 57.06
CA CYS A 21 -30.84 -15.83 55.63
C CYS A 21 -30.84 -14.40 55.05
N LEU A 22 -29.71 -14.01 54.46
CA LEU A 22 -29.70 -13.36 53.13
C LEU A 22 -28.53 -13.97 52.33
N PHE A 23 -28.87 -14.52 51.17
CA PHE A 23 -28.02 -15.32 50.30
C PHE A 23 -26.72 -14.58 49.89
N LEU A 24 -25.58 -15.10 50.35
CA LEU A 24 -24.24 -14.79 49.84
C LEU A 24 -23.40 -16.07 49.88
N VAL A 25 -23.23 -16.76 48.75
CA VAL A 25 -22.15 -17.75 48.48
C VAL A 25 -22.06 -17.92 46.94
N PRO A 26 -20.88 -18.11 46.31
CA PRO A 26 -19.53 -17.65 46.65
C PRO A 26 -18.79 -17.03 45.44
N CYS A 27 -17.97 -16.01 45.71
CA CYS A 27 -16.69 -15.90 44.99
C CYS A 27 -15.79 -17.03 45.51
N LEU A 28 -15.24 -17.86 44.61
CA LEU A 28 -13.86 -18.36 44.61
C LEU A 28 -13.68 -19.37 43.47
N PHE A 29 -13.57 -18.83 42.26
CA PHE A 29 -12.71 -19.32 41.17
C PHE A 29 -12.41 -18.13 40.27
N PHE A 30 -11.70 -17.13 40.80
CA PHE A 30 -11.07 -16.13 39.95
C PHE A 30 -9.59 -16.08 40.26
N CYS A 31 -8.83 -16.47 39.24
CA CYS A 31 -7.41 -16.31 39.13
C CYS A 31 -7.04 -14.85 39.43
N GLU A 32 -6.08 -14.63 40.34
CA GLU A 32 -5.55 -13.31 40.73
C GLU A 32 -4.79 -12.58 39.59
N SER A 33 -4.90 -13.06 38.35
CA SER A 33 -4.37 -12.40 37.14
C SER A 33 -5.43 -11.62 36.34
N CYS A 34 -6.71 -11.63 36.73
CA CYS A 34 -7.81 -11.10 35.91
C CYS A 34 -8.29 -9.66 36.25
N CYS A 35 -7.72 -8.99 37.26
CA CYS A 35 -8.28 -7.72 37.74
C CYS A 35 -8.25 -6.57 36.71
N GLY A 36 -7.21 -6.51 35.85
CA GLY A 36 -7.10 -5.48 34.80
C GLY A 36 -8.10 -5.62 33.64
N THR A 37 -8.51 -6.85 33.33
CA THR A 37 -9.46 -7.15 32.24
C THR A 37 -10.89 -6.72 32.60
N LEU A 38 -11.25 -6.80 33.89
CA LEU A 38 -12.57 -6.42 34.39
C LEU A 38 -12.79 -4.90 34.29
N GLU A 39 -11.80 -4.09 34.64
CA GLU A 39 -11.90 -2.63 34.61
C GLU A 39 -12.04 -2.10 33.17
N GLN A 40 -11.30 -2.66 32.22
CA GLN A 40 -11.37 -2.25 30.82
C GLN A 40 -12.67 -2.73 30.14
N GLY A 41 -13.16 -3.91 30.50
CA GLY A 41 -14.48 -4.38 30.08
C GLY A 41 -15.61 -3.46 30.56
N ILE A 42 -15.53 -2.99 31.82
CA ILE A 42 -16.46 -1.98 32.37
C ILE A 42 -16.35 -0.68 31.57
N ALA A 43 -15.14 -0.22 31.25
CA ALA A 43 -14.95 0.99 30.45
C ALA A 43 -15.58 0.89 29.05
N LEU A 44 -15.41 -0.23 28.34
CA LEU A 44 -16.09 -0.46 27.06
C LEU A 44 -17.62 -0.49 27.22
N GLN A 45 -18.12 -1.10 28.29
CA GLN A 45 -19.56 -1.14 28.54
C GLN A 45 -20.14 0.25 28.84
N GLU A 46 -19.41 1.09 29.56
CA GLU A 46 -19.74 2.51 29.72
C GLU A 46 -19.70 3.27 28.40
N LEU A 47 -18.72 3.01 27.53
CA LEU A 47 -18.68 3.62 26.18
C LEU A 47 -19.94 3.27 25.37
N LYS A 48 -20.37 1.99 25.41
CA LYS A 48 -21.61 1.56 24.74
C LYS A 48 -22.84 2.24 25.32
N ASN A 49 -22.92 2.35 26.64
CA ASN A 49 -24.08 2.92 27.33
C ASN A 49 -24.13 4.45 27.28
N SER A 50 -23.02 5.11 26.93
CA SER A 50 -22.93 6.57 26.88
C SER A 50 -23.77 7.21 25.76
N GLY A 51 -24.29 6.41 24.81
CA GLY A 51 -24.94 6.91 23.60
C GLY A 51 -23.97 7.51 22.57
N TRP A 52 -22.67 7.49 22.85
CA TRP A 52 -21.62 7.97 21.95
C TRP A 52 -21.51 7.12 20.69
N ILE A 53 -21.70 5.81 20.81
CA ILE A 53 -21.76 4.89 19.67
C ILE A 53 -23.21 4.76 19.24
N THR A 54 -23.57 5.29 18.07
CA THR A 54 -24.95 5.26 17.57
C THR A 54 -25.31 3.97 16.84
N LYS A 55 -24.32 3.26 16.30
CA LYS A 55 -24.53 1.97 15.64
C LYS A 55 -24.79 0.87 16.67
N SER A 56 -25.73 -0.02 16.36
CA SER A 56 -25.98 -1.19 17.20
C SER A 56 -24.74 -2.10 17.23
N LEU A 57 -24.34 -2.50 18.45
CA LEU A 57 -23.23 -3.42 18.71
C LEU A 57 -23.75 -4.69 19.40
N PRO A 58 -24.24 -5.69 18.64
CA PRO A 58 -24.83 -6.91 19.20
C PRO A 58 -23.82 -7.77 19.96
N SER A 59 -22.54 -7.75 19.55
CA SER A 59 -21.47 -8.52 20.18
C SER A 59 -21.02 -7.97 21.54
N TRP A 60 -21.33 -6.71 21.85
CA TRP A 60 -20.92 -6.07 23.10
C TRP A 60 -21.92 -6.43 24.22
N VAL A 61 -21.84 -7.65 24.74
CA VAL A 61 -22.81 -8.19 25.71
C VAL A 61 -22.42 -7.81 27.14
N ALA A 62 -23.35 -7.19 27.86
CA ALA A 62 -23.17 -6.80 29.26
C ALA A 62 -22.70 -7.95 30.15
N GLY A 63 -21.69 -7.71 31.00
CA GLY A 63 -21.19 -8.71 31.95
C GLY A 63 -20.37 -9.85 31.32
N THR A 64 -20.01 -9.75 30.04
CA THR A 64 -19.12 -10.70 29.38
C THR A 64 -17.72 -10.13 29.18
N ASP A 65 -16.72 -11.01 29.12
CA ASP A 65 -15.34 -10.64 28.82
C ASP A 65 -15.19 -10.30 27.31
N PRO A 66 -14.80 -9.06 26.95
CA PRO A 66 -14.63 -8.63 25.56
C PRO A 66 -13.60 -9.44 24.77
N CYS A 67 -12.59 -9.98 25.45
CA CYS A 67 -11.49 -10.75 24.86
C CYS A 67 -11.88 -12.21 24.61
N VAL A 68 -12.77 -12.77 25.44
CA VAL A 68 -13.27 -14.15 25.30
C VAL A 68 -14.41 -14.23 24.30
N GLN A 69 -15.34 -13.26 24.33
CA GLN A 69 -16.52 -13.24 23.45
C GLN A 69 -16.29 -12.51 22.12
N VAL A 70 -15.05 -12.08 21.84
CA VAL A 70 -14.63 -11.48 20.56
C VAL A 70 -15.52 -10.30 20.16
N TRP A 71 -15.58 -9.29 21.03
CA TRP A 71 -16.36 -8.10 20.74
C TRP A 71 -15.89 -7.43 19.45
N ALA A 72 -16.85 -7.01 18.62
CA ALA A 72 -16.54 -6.39 17.34
C ALA A 72 -15.68 -5.13 17.57
N GLY A 73 -14.57 -5.04 16.85
CA GLY A 73 -13.63 -3.93 16.96
C GLY A 73 -12.58 -4.03 18.09
N VAL A 74 -12.69 -4.99 19.01
CA VAL A 74 -11.74 -5.17 20.13
C VAL A 74 -10.70 -6.24 19.77
N ASP A 75 -9.42 -6.00 20.07
CA ASP A 75 -8.40 -7.06 20.16
C ASP A 75 -7.72 -7.03 21.51
N CYS A 76 -7.35 -8.22 21.98
CA CYS A 76 -6.62 -8.41 23.20
C CYS A 76 -5.28 -9.13 22.98
N ASP A 77 -4.33 -8.91 23.87
CA ASP A 77 -3.08 -9.68 23.90
C ASP A 77 -3.28 -11.07 24.53
N THR A 78 -2.20 -11.85 24.63
CA THR A 78 -2.22 -13.20 25.23
C THR A 78 -2.51 -13.19 26.74
N GLN A 79 -2.50 -12.02 27.38
CA GLN A 79 -2.77 -11.83 28.80
C GLN A 79 -4.20 -11.34 29.05
N GLY A 80 -4.98 -11.10 27.98
CA GLY A 80 -6.36 -10.62 28.06
C GLY A 80 -6.49 -9.09 28.17
N ASN A 81 -5.41 -8.32 27.99
CA ASN A 81 -5.49 -6.86 27.98
C ASN A 81 -6.01 -6.36 26.64
N ILE A 82 -6.86 -5.34 26.63
CA ILE A 82 -7.37 -4.73 25.39
C ILE A 82 -6.27 -3.86 24.77
N ILE A 83 -5.74 -4.28 23.62
CA ILE A 83 -4.63 -3.62 22.93
C ILE A 83 -5.06 -2.89 21.66
N THR A 84 -6.19 -3.27 21.06
CA THR A 84 -6.75 -2.56 19.89
C THR A 84 -8.22 -2.29 20.09
N LEU A 85 -8.63 -1.07 19.74
CA LEU A 85 -10.03 -0.68 19.65
C LEU A 85 -10.27 -0.01 18.28
N ASN A 86 -11.11 -0.64 17.47
CA ASN A 86 -11.55 -0.14 16.17
C ASN A 86 -13.05 0.20 16.25
N LEU A 87 -13.32 1.50 16.15
CA LEU A 87 -14.63 2.11 16.13
C LEU A 87 -14.89 2.80 14.78
N THR A 88 -14.23 2.37 13.71
CA THR A 88 -14.44 2.94 12.38
C THR A 88 -15.89 2.69 11.93
N HIS A 89 -16.58 3.69 11.38
CA HIS A 89 -17.97 3.58 10.90
C HIS A 89 -19.03 3.16 11.94
N MET A 90 -18.77 3.37 13.23
CA MET A 90 -19.68 3.09 14.34
C MET A 90 -20.67 4.25 14.65
N GLY A 91 -20.63 5.32 13.85
CA GLY A 91 -21.49 6.49 14.00
C GLY A 91 -21.23 7.23 15.32
N LEU A 92 -19.95 7.47 15.66
CA LEU A 92 -19.58 8.21 16.87
C LEU A 92 -20.21 9.62 16.86
N ASN A 93 -20.91 9.97 17.95
CA ASN A 93 -21.62 11.24 18.08
C ASN A 93 -21.44 11.85 19.48
N GLY A 94 -20.95 13.09 19.52
CA GLY A 94 -20.65 13.83 20.75
C GLY A 94 -19.17 13.72 21.20
N PRO A 95 -18.83 14.35 22.34
CA PRO A 95 -17.47 14.33 22.89
C PRO A 95 -17.02 12.91 23.23
N ILE A 96 -15.71 12.69 23.17
CA ILE A 96 -15.10 11.43 23.60
C ILE A 96 -15.43 11.20 25.09
N PRO A 97 -16.06 10.08 25.48
CA PRO A 97 -16.38 9.83 26.87
C PRO A 97 -15.13 9.61 27.72
N ASN A 98 -15.17 10.04 28.99
CA ASN A 98 -14.06 9.89 29.95
C ASN A 98 -13.61 8.42 30.14
N ALA A 99 -14.54 7.46 29.97
CA ALA A 99 -14.24 6.03 30.03
C ALA A 99 -13.14 5.61 29.05
N MET A 100 -12.98 6.32 27.92
CA MET A 100 -11.90 6.08 26.97
C MET A 100 -10.51 6.16 27.62
N GLY A 101 -10.31 7.10 28.55
CA GLY A 101 -9.04 7.30 29.25
C GLY A 101 -8.67 6.18 30.22
N ARG A 102 -9.58 5.22 30.51
CA ARG A 102 -9.30 4.05 31.35
C ARG A 102 -8.76 2.85 30.56
N LEU A 103 -8.78 2.89 29.22
CA LEU A 103 -8.26 1.83 28.36
C LEU A 103 -6.74 1.93 28.17
N THR A 104 -6.00 2.03 29.27
CA THR A 104 -4.58 2.42 29.31
C THR A 104 -3.59 1.45 28.66
N THR A 105 -4.03 0.22 28.34
CA THR A 105 -3.24 -0.79 27.62
C THR A 105 -3.36 -0.68 26.10
N LEU A 106 -4.18 0.24 25.59
CA LEU A 106 -4.37 0.41 24.15
C LEU A 106 -3.05 0.78 23.46
N VAL A 107 -2.72 -0.01 22.45
CA VAL A 107 -1.62 0.20 21.51
C VAL A 107 -2.14 0.83 20.21
N GLN A 108 -3.36 0.44 19.80
CA GLN A 108 -3.99 0.96 18.58
C GLN A 108 -5.43 1.41 18.84
N LEU A 109 -5.74 2.64 18.44
CA LEU A 109 -7.08 3.20 18.48
C LEU A 109 -7.43 3.76 17.10
N ASP A 110 -8.48 3.19 16.50
CA ASP A 110 -9.05 3.69 15.26
C ASP A 110 -10.48 4.14 15.50
N MET A 111 -10.72 5.44 15.33
CA MET A 111 -12.04 6.05 15.45
C MET A 111 -12.42 6.74 14.14
N GLY A 112 -11.75 6.44 13.02
CA GLY A 112 -11.94 7.16 11.76
C GLY A 112 -13.28 6.89 11.06
N ASN A 113 -13.60 7.72 10.06
CA ASN A 113 -14.75 7.57 9.16
C ASN A 113 -16.10 7.37 9.86
N ASN A 114 -16.35 8.11 10.94
CA ASN A 114 -17.63 8.07 11.64
C ASN A 114 -18.66 9.09 11.12
N LYS A 115 -18.36 9.72 9.98
CA LYS A 115 -19.28 10.57 9.25
C LYS A 115 -20.41 9.74 8.63
N VAL A 116 -21.64 9.94 9.10
CA VAL A 116 -22.88 9.44 8.47
C VAL A 116 -23.52 10.61 7.74
N CYS A 117 -23.77 10.54 6.43
CA CYS A 117 -24.68 11.49 5.80
C CYS A 117 -25.42 10.88 4.61
N LYS A 118 -26.74 10.81 4.74
CA LYS A 118 -27.69 10.96 3.63
C LYS A 118 -28.65 12.09 4.03
N ASN A 119 -28.32 13.32 3.65
CA ASN A 119 -29.14 14.53 3.82
C ASN A 119 -29.31 15.13 5.24
N CYS A 120 -28.23 15.39 5.97
CA CYS A 120 -28.32 16.20 7.20
C CYS A 120 -27.51 17.49 7.10
N SER A 121 -28.20 18.62 7.31
CA SER A 121 -27.67 19.94 7.65
C SER A 121 -27.26 20.07 9.12
N ALA A 122 -27.21 18.95 9.86
CA ALA A 122 -26.69 18.86 11.21
C ALA A 122 -25.59 17.79 11.22
N TRP A 123 -24.38 18.23 11.51
CA TRP A 123 -23.16 17.44 11.41
C TRP A 123 -22.99 16.59 12.68
N ASN A 124 -22.55 15.33 12.55
CA ASN A 124 -22.24 14.51 13.72
C ASN A 124 -20.87 14.93 14.27
N HIS A 125 -20.93 15.66 15.38
CA HIS A 125 -19.82 16.29 16.06
C HIS A 125 -19.06 15.26 16.92
N VAL A 126 -17.86 14.82 16.53
CA VAL A 126 -16.90 14.30 17.52
C VAL A 126 -16.23 15.52 18.16
N THR A 127 -17.04 16.39 18.79
CA THR A 127 -16.56 17.65 19.37
C THR A 127 -16.10 17.43 20.79
N GLY A 128 -14.82 17.64 21.02
CA GLY A 128 -14.24 17.70 22.35
C GLY A 128 -12.73 17.88 22.28
N ASP A 129 -12.18 18.56 23.29
CA ASP A 129 -10.77 18.40 23.61
C ASP A 129 -10.50 16.89 23.73
N LEU A 130 -9.55 16.37 22.95
CA LEU A 130 -9.11 14.98 22.99
C LEU A 130 -8.49 14.59 24.36
N ALA A 131 -8.68 15.39 25.41
CA ALA A 131 -8.28 15.21 26.79
C ALA A 131 -8.41 13.78 27.32
N PRO A 132 -9.51 13.03 27.11
CA PRO A 132 -9.60 11.65 27.59
C PRO A 132 -8.50 10.74 27.01
N LEU A 133 -7.97 11.06 25.83
CA LEU A 133 -6.89 10.29 25.21
C LEU A 133 -5.54 10.49 25.93
N SER A 134 -5.35 11.57 26.70
CA SER A 134 -4.06 11.91 27.33
C SER A 134 -3.50 10.81 28.25
N ASN A 135 -4.36 9.92 28.77
CA ASN A 135 -3.97 8.79 29.63
C ASN A 135 -3.50 7.55 28.84
N LEU A 136 -3.67 7.52 27.51
CA LEU A 136 -3.35 6.37 26.67
C LEU A 136 -1.87 6.35 26.28
N VAL A 137 -0.98 6.40 27.27
CA VAL A 137 0.46 6.60 27.07
C VAL A 137 1.18 5.47 26.32
N HIS A 138 0.56 4.30 26.20
CA HIS A 138 1.08 3.16 25.42
C HIS A 138 0.67 3.19 23.94
N LEU A 139 -0.12 4.17 23.52
CA LEU A 139 -0.69 4.22 22.18
C LEU A 139 0.40 4.46 21.13
N GLU A 140 0.54 3.51 20.21
CA GLU A 140 1.47 3.57 19.08
C GLU A 140 0.79 4.03 17.79
N ARG A 141 -0.53 3.82 17.66
CA ARG A 141 -1.31 4.22 16.50
C ARG A 141 -2.64 4.86 16.88
N LEU A 142 -2.85 6.08 16.38
CA LEU A 142 -4.09 6.84 16.53
C LEU A 142 -4.64 7.26 15.17
N VAL A 143 -5.86 6.83 14.86
CA VAL A 143 -6.57 7.20 13.63
C VAL A 143 -7.88 7.92 13.99
N LEU A 144 -7.97 9.18 13.57
CA LEU A 144 -9.14 10.06 13.71
C LEU A 144 -9.68 10.54 12.36
N THR A 145 -9.14 10.00 11.26
CA THR A 145 -9.42 10.45 9.89
C THR A 145 -10.92 10.56 9.61
N SER A 146 -11.36 11.61 8.91
CA SER A 146 -12.77 11.80 8.47
C SER A 146 -13.78 11.87 9.61
N ASN A 147 -13.43 12.59 10.68
CA ASN A 147 -14.32 12.94 11.79
C ASN A 147 -14.38 14.44 11.97
N GLU A 148 -15.52 14.99 12.38
CA GLU A 148 -15.62 16.43 12.67
C GLU A 148 -15.12 16.75 14.07
N VAL A 149 -13.81 17.03 14.18
CA VAL A 149 -13.17 17.49 15.43
C VAL A 149 -13.27 19.00 15.56
N ALA A 150 -13.05 19.73 14.44
CA ALA A 150 -13.27 21.17 14.28
C ALA A 150 -12.69 22.03 15.42
N THR A 151 -11.41 21.83 15.76
CA THR A 151 -10.72 22.65 16.76
C THR A 151 -9.90 23.77 16.11
N PRO A 152 -9.83 24.97 16.70
CA PRO A 152 -9.04 26.08 16.14
C PRO A 152 -7.53 25.89 16.28
N THR A 153 -7.09 24.91 17.07
CA THR A 153 -5.68 24.56 17.30
C THR A 153 -5.52 23.04 17.36
N PHE A 154 -4.28 22.58 17.18
CA PHE A 154 -3.95 21.16 17.31
C PHE A 154 -4.18 20.66 18.76
N PRO A 155 -4.88 19.53 18.97
CA PRO A 155 -5.22 19.05 20.31
C PRO A 155 -4.01 18.74 21.19
N ALA A 156 -3.94 19.36 22.38
CA ALA A 156 -2.78 19.24 23.28
C ALA A 156 -2.61 17.83 23.87
N ALA A 157 -3.71 17.07 24.02
CA ALA A 157 -3.68 15.71 24.55
C ALA A 157 -2.79 14.75 23.72
N ILE A 158 -2.69 14.99 22.41
CA ILE A 158 -1.88 14.16 21.50
C ILE A 158 -0.38 14.23 21.88
N PHE A 159 0.09 15.37 22.41
CA PHE A 159 1.50 15.53 22.78
C PHE A 159 1.92 14.64 23.97
N GLN A 160 0.97 14.11 24.75
CA GLN A 160 1.27 13.18 25.84
C GLN A 160 1.49 11.74 25.37
N LEU A 161 1.13 11.42 24.11
CA LEU A 161 1.17 10.08 23.54
C LEU A 161 2.56 9.77 22.95
N ASN A 162 3.57 9.75 23.82
CA ASN A 162 4.99 9.69 23.43
C ASN A 162 5.43 8.40 22.68
N LYS A 163 4.60 7.34 22.70
CA LYS A 163 4.81 6.10 21.96
C LYS A 163 4.28 6.14 20.52
N LEU A 164 3.58 7.20 20.11
CA LEU A 164 2.99 7.28 18.78
C LEU A 164 4.03 7.12 17.66
N THR A 165 3.72 6.21 16.75
CA THR A 165 4.45 5.95 15.51
C THR A 165 3.60 6.27 14.27
N ASP A 166 2.28 6.14 14.35
CA ASP A 166 1.32 6.42 13.28
C ASP A 166 0.19 7.32 13.80
N LEU A 167 0.15 8.56 13.31
CA LEU A 167 -0.88 9.55 13.65
C LEU A 167 -1.60 10.00 12.39
N ARG A 168 -2.91 9.73 12.33
CA ARG A 168 -3.77 10.10 11.20
C ARG A 168 -4.95 10.94 11.65
N VAL A 169 -4.99 12.17 11.18
CA VAL A 169 -6.02 13.16 11.49
C VAL A 169 -6.47 13.88 10.22
N ASP A 170 -6.40 13.21 9.06
CA ASP A 170 -6.86 13.80 7.80
C ASP A 170 -8.37 14.07 7.83
N ASN A 171 -8.84 15.12 7.16
CA ASN A 171 -10.26 15.44 7.07
C ASN A 171 -10.93 15.64 8.46
N THR A 172 -10.27 16.36 9.38
CA THR A 172 -10.78 16.59 10.74
C THR A 172 -11.15 18.04 11.07
N LEU A 173 -10.98 18.95 10.11
CA LEU A 173 -11.24 20.39 10.23
C LEU A 173 -10.39 21.10 11.30
N ILE A 174 -9.29 20.48 11.75
CA ILE A 174 -8.36 21.10 12.71
C ILE A 174 -7.71 22.32 12.05
N GLY A 175 -7.74 23.45 12.73
CA GLY A 175 -7.18 24.72 12.27
C GLY A 175 -5.97 25.19 13.08
N GLY A 176 -5.60 26.44 12.83
CA GLY A 176 -4.51 27.13 13.50
C GLY A 176 -3.15 26.88 12.85
N GLU A 177 -2.10 27.42 13.46
CA GLU A 177 -0.73 27.22 12.96
C GLU A 177 -0.29 25.77 13.11
N PHE A 178 0.63 25.35 12.22
CA PHE A 178 1.24 24.03 12.32
C PHE A 178 1.94 23.85 13.68
N PRO A 179 1.62 22.78 14.44
CA PRO A 179 2.08 22.64 15.81
C PRO A 179 3.58 22.31 15.91
N LYS A 180 4.40 23.28 16.30
CA LYS A 180 5.85 23.12 16.56
C LYS A 180 6.16 22.00 17.57
N ARG A 181 5.27 21.81 18.55
CA ARG A 181 5.38 20.76 19.59
C ARG A 181 5.28 19.34 19.06
N LEU A 182 4.92 19.10 17.79
CA LEU A 182 4.97 17.76 17.19
C LEU A 182 6.37 17.12 17.27
N ILE A 183 7.42 17.93 17.40
CA ILE A 183 8.79 17.44 17.66
C ILE A 183 8.91 16.61 18.96
N GLU A 184 8.01 16.80 19.93
CA GLU A 184 7.96 16.01 21.17
C GLU A 184 7.67 14.53 20.89
N LEU A 185 6.98 14.23 19.78
CA LEU A 185 6.59 12.87 19.36
C LEU A 185 7.69 12.21 18.50
N ARG A 186 8.85 11.96 19.14
CA ARG A 186 10.08 11.51 18.47
C ARG A 186 10.01 10.16 17.75
N ASN A 187 9.01 9.33 18.09
CA ASN A 187 8.82 8.00 17.51
C ASN A 187 7.97 8.00 16.24
N LEU A 188 7.41 9.16 15.84
CA LEU A 188 6.55 9.25 14.67
C LEU A 188 7.27 8.82 13.39
N GLN A 189 6.60 7.93 12.66
CA GLN A 189 7.01 7.41 11.36
C GLN A 189 6.01 7.82 10.27
N TYR A 190 4.71 7.89 10.61
CA TYR A 190 3.64 8.25 9.70
C TYR A 190 2.85 9.41 10.30
N LEU A 191 2.87 10.56 9.60
CA LEU A 191 2.15 11.76 10.02
C LEU A 191 1.22 12.24 8.90
N TYR A 192 -0.07 12.15 9.19
CA TYR A 192 -1.14 12.37 8.23
C TYR A 192 -2.09 13.48 8.73
N LEU A 193 -1.99 14.65 8.11
CA LEU A 193 -2.63 15.91 8.50
C LEU A 193 -3.41 16.55 7.32
N GLY A 194 -3.71 15.78 6.27
CA GLY A 194 -4.29 16.28 5.04
C GLY A 194 -5.74 16.77 5.15
N ASN A 195 -6.14 17.69 4.29
CA ASN A 195 -7.49 18.24 4.18
C ASN A 195 -8.04 18.79 5.51
N ASN A 196 -7.28 19.69 6.12
CA ASN A 196 -7.62 20.39 7.35
C ASN A 196 -7.58 21.91 7.10
N SER A 197 -7.62 22.70 8.17
CA SER A 197 -7.61 24.17 8.12
C SER A 197 -6.28 24.77 8.64
N PHE A 198 -5.17 24.04 8.57
CA PHE A 198 -3.88 24.54 9.07
C PHE A 198 -3.39 25.75 8.27
N THR A 199 -2.92 26.77 8.98
CA THR A 199 -2.41 28.04 8.43
C THR A 199 -0.95 28.28 8.82
N GLY A 200 -0.37 29.39 8.34
CA GLY A 200 1.00 29.76 8.65
C GLY A 200 2.03 28.92 7.89
N ASP A 201 3.28 29.08 8.29
CA ASP A 201 4.41 28.47 7.59
C ASP A 201 4.77 27.10 8.18
N LEU A 202 5.37 26.23 7.37
CA LEU A 202 5.90 24.95 7.85
C LEU A 202 7.11 25.20 8.78
N PRO A 203 7.12 24.70 10.02
CA PRO A 203 8.22 24.94 10.96
C PRO A 203 9.42 24.03 10.62
N GLY A 204 10.26 24.49 9.70
CA GLY A 204 11.40 23.74 9.16
C GLY A 204 12.40 23.28 10.23
N SER A 205 12.75 24.16 11.16
CA SER A 205 13.69 23.87 12.25
C SER A 205 13.26 22.70 13.12
N GLU A 206 11.96 22.56 13.38
CA GLU A 206 11.39 21.52 14.20
C GLU A 206 11.11 20.25 13.39
N LEU A 207 10.44 20.39 12.23
CA LEU A 207 10.11 19.25 11.37
C LEU A 207 11.36 18.54 10.84
N GLY A 208 12.43 19.28 10.52
CA GLY A 208 13.69 18.71 10.04
C GLY A 208 14.40 17.82 11.06
N LEU A 209 14.03 17.88 12.35
CA LEU A 209 14.59 17.05 13.41
C LEU A 209 13.86 15.70 13.57
N MET A 210 12.69 15.52 12.93
CA MET A 210 11.86 14.31 13.02
C MET A 210 12.34 13.19 12.10
N THR A 211 13.62 12.81 12.20
CA THR A 211 14.35 11.90 11.27
C THR A 211 13.81 10.46 11.17
N ASN A 212 12.91 10.06 12.07
CA ASN A 212 12.21 8.78 12.01
C ASN A 212 11.04 8.76 11.01
N LEU A 213 10.59 9.94 10.54
CA LEU A 213 9.49 10.04 9.59
C LEU A 213 9.80 9.30 8.28
N LYS A 214 8.84 8.45 7.89
CA LYS A 214 8.79 7.71 6.63
C LYS A 214 7.78 8.31 5.68
N GLU A 215 6.68 8.84 6.20
CA GLU A 215 5.64 9.47 5.39
C GLU A 215 5.11 10.73 6.08
N LEU A 216 5.06 11.82 5.31
CA LEU A 216 4.54 13.10 5.75
C LEU A 216 3.54 13.62 4.72
N THR A 217 2.29 13.82 5.16
CA THR A 217 1.23 14.30 4.29
C THR A 217 0.43 15.41 4.96
N ILE A 218 0.45 16.60 4.35
CA ILE A 218 -0.19 17.83 4.85
C ILE A 218 -0.92 18.54 3.71
N TRP A 219 -1.40 17.78 2.72
CA TRP A 219 -2.09 18.33 1.55
C TRP A 219 -3.41 19.02 1.90
N GLY A 220 -3.91 19.90 1.04
CA GLY A 220 -5.27 20.44 1.18
C GLY A 220 -5.48 21.29 2.42
N ASN A 221 -4.47 22.09 2.80
CA ASN A 221 -4.55 23.03 3.92
C ASN A 221 -4.41 24.48 3.41
N LEU A 222 -4.31 25.43 4.33
CA LEU A 222 -4.13 26.86 4.04
C LEU A 222 -2.68 27.32 4.32
N LEU A 223 -1.72 26.40 4.31
CA LEU A 223 -0.31 26.66 4.63
C LEU A 223 0.32 27.64 3.64
N THR A 224 1.10 28.57 4.18
CA THR A 224 1.87 29.59 3.46
C THR A 224 3.37 29.37 3.64
N GLY A 225 4.16 30.33 3.19
CA GLY A 225 5.61 30.29 3.33
C GLY A 225 6.29 29.44 2.27
N VAL A 226 7.59 29.25 2.46
CA VAL A 226 8.43 28.41 1.59
C VAL A 226 8.45 26.97 2.07
N ILE A 227 8.75 26.04 1.16
CA ILE A 227 9.09 24.67 1.58
C ILE A 227 10.44 24.74 2.31
N PRO A 228 10.54 24.33 3.59
CA PRO A 228 11.78 24.49 4.33
C PRO A 228 12.88 23.53 3.81
N PRO A 229 14.12 24.01 3.61
CA PRO A 229 15.24 23.17 3.19
C PRO A 229 15.59 22.08 4.22
N GLU A 230 15.27 22.28 5.49
CA GLU A 230 15.48 21.32 6.58
C GLU A 230 14.71 20.01 6.39
N LEU A 231 13.64 19.99 5.56
CA LEU A 231 12.97 18.75 5.19
C LEU A 231 13.92 17.77 4.47
N GLY A 232 15.00 18.26 3.86
CA GLY A 232 16.07 17.44 3.29
C GLY A 232 16.85 16.60 4.32
N ASN A 233 16.67 16.85 5.62
CA ASN A 233 17.27 16.05 6.70
C ASN A 233 16.52 14.74 6.98
N LEU A 234 15.28 14.58 6.48
CA LEU A 234 14.42 13.43 6.75
C LEU A 234 14.79 12.20 5.90
N LYS A 235 15.99 11.63 6.11
CA LYS A 235 16.58 10.57 5.25
C LYS A 235 15.77 9.28 5.14
N ASN A 236 14.82 9.04 6.04
CA ASN A 236 13.93 7.89 6.00
C ASN A 236 12.63 8.13 5.22
N LEU A 237 12.39 9.36 4.75
CA LEU A 237 11.17 9.75 4.06
C LEU A 237 11.06 9.03 2.71
N THR A 238 9.91 8.41 2.51
CA THR A 238 9.51 7.67 1.31
C THR A 238 8.34 8.35 0.59
N TYR A 239 7.54 9.13 1.33
CA TYR A 239 6.42 9.87 0.79
C TYR A 239 6.33 11.28 1.41
N LEU A 240 6.34 12.30 0.55
CA LEU A 240 6.10 13.69 0.92
C LEU A 240 4.93 14.23 0.09
N ASN A 241 3.88 14.69 0.77
CA ASN A 241 2.75 15.34 0.12
C ASN A 241 2.41 16.69 0.76
N LEU A 242 2.60 17.76 0.00
CA LEU A 242 2.28 19.15 0.37
C LEU A 242 1.33 19.82 -0.65
N ASN A 243 0.66 19.03 -1.49
CA ASN A 243 -0.15 19.52 -2.60
C ASN A 243 -1.40 20.31 -2.12
N LYS A 244 -2.02 21.13 -2.98
CA LYS A 244 -3.23 21.93 -2.65
C LYS A 244 -3.05 22.79 -1.38
N ASN A 245 -1.98 23.58 -1.32
CA ASN A 245 -1.74 24.58 -0.27
C ASN A 245 -1.50 25.96 -0.92
N LYS A 246 -1.03 26.94 -0.13
CA LYS A 246 -0.64 28.28 -0.60
C LYS A 246 0.89 28.50 -0.53
N LEU A 247 1.67 27.42 -0.57
CA LEU A 247 3.14 27.46 -0.48
C LEU A 247 3.73 28.19 -1.69
N TYR A 248 4.77 29.00 -1.47
CA TYR A 248 5.42 29.81 -2.50
C TYR A 248 6.95 29.71 -2.42
N GLY A 249 7.64 30.38 -3.34
CA GLY A 249 9.09 30.35 -3.42
C GLY A 249 9.64 29.14 -4.18
N GLY A 250 10.97 29.01 -4.16
CA GLY A 250 11.69 27.98 -4.90
C GLY A 250 11.52 26.57 -4.34
N LEU A 251 11.77 25.58 -5.20
CA LEU A 251 11.96 24.18 -4.78
C LEU A 251 13.33 24.03 -4.07
N PRO A 252 13.40 23.53 -2.82
CA PRO A 252 14.67 23.42 -2.10
C PRO A 252 15.59 22.35 -2.72
N PRO A 253 16.84 22.69 -3.07
CA PRO A 253 17.83 21.72 -3.55
C PRO A 253 18.10 20.58 -2.54
N GLU A 254 17.99 20.87 -1.24
CA GLU A 254 18.25 19.92 -0.15
C GLU A 254 17.35 18.69 -0.17
N LEU A 255 16.15 18.79 -0.77
CA LEU A 255 15.27 17.63 -0.97
C LEU A 255 15.92 16.57 -1.87
N GLY A 256 16.87 16.95 -2.73
CA GLY A 256 17.67 16.03 -3.54
C GLY A 256 18.38 14.96 -2.70
N LYS A 257 18.74 15.29 -1.46
CA LYS A 257 19.43 14.40 -0.53
C LYS A 257 18.53 13.28 0.04
N LEU A 258 17.26 13.19 -0.34
CA LEU A 258 16.29 12.21 0.13
C LEU A 258 16.27 10.96 -0.77
N SER A 259 17.34 10.16 -0.72
CA SER A 259 17.56 9.02 -1.62
C SER A 259 16.53 7.88 -1.50
N LYS A 260 15.75 7.83 -0.41
CA LYS A 260 14.65 6.86 -0.20
C LYS A 260 13.29 7.37 -0.67
N LEU A 261 13.17 8.65 -1.06
CA LEU A 261 11.90 9.25 -1.44
C LEU A 261 11.36 8.60 -2.71
N GLN A 262 10.13 8.10 -2.66
CA GLN A 262 9.46 7.41 -3.76
C GLN A 262 8.37 8.28 -4.38
N ARG A 263 7.72 9.12 -3.58
CA ARG A 263 6.60 9.96 -4.03
C ARG A 263 6.75 11.37 -3.50
N LEU A 264 6.75 12.35 -4.40
CA LEU A 264 6.80 13.77 -4.09
C LEU A 264 5.65 14.49 -4.81
N LEU A 265 4.70 14.98 -4.02
CA LEU A 265 3.49 15.66 -4.52
C LEU A 265 3.47 17.11 -4.03
N LEU A 266 3.65 18.06 -4.95
CA LEU A 266 3.69 19.50 -4.65
C LEU A 266 2.70 20.32 -5.51
N TYR A 267 1.83 19.64 -6.27
CA TYR A 267 0.93 20.28 -7.21
C TYR A 267 -0.12 21.19 -6.57
N LYS A 268 -0.67 22.14 -7.36
CA LYS A 268 -1.65 23.14 -6.89
C LYS A 268 -1.12 23.95 -5.69
N ASN A 269 0.02 24.60 -5.88
CA ASN A 269 0.61 25.57 -4.96
C ASN A 269 0.97 26.84 -5.76
N LYS A 270 1.77 27.74 -5.15
CA LYS A 270 2.31 28.95 -5.76
C LYS A 270 3.84 28.89 -5.92
N LEU A 271 4.40 27.69 -6.12
CA LEU A 271 5.86 27.48 -6.20
C LEU A 271 6.44 28.08 -7.48
N THR A 272 7.61 28.69 -7.37
CA THR A 272 8.30 29.41 -8.45
C THR A 272 9.72 28.87 -8.66
N GLY A 273 10.44 29.40 -9.65
CA GLY A 273 11.82 29.04 -9.92
C GLY A 273 11.97 27.72 -10.67
N ARG A 274 13.22 27.27 -10.79
CA ARG A 274 13.60 26.07 -11.54
C ARG A 274 13.52 24.79 -10.70
N ILE A 275 13.36 23.66 -11.38
CA ILE A 275 13.60 22.34 -10.78
C ILE A 275 15.10 22.24 -10.47
N PRO A 276 15.53 21.99 -9.22
CA PRO A 276 16.95 21.95 -8.85
C PRO A 276 17.68 20.77 -9.50
N GLU A 277 18.94 20.97 -9.89
CA GLU A 277 19.76 19.90 -10.49
C GLU A 277 20.13 18.81 -9.46
N GLU A 278 20.23 19.20 -8.19
CA GLU A 278 20.50 18.34 -7.04
C GLU A 278 19.44 17.24 -6.88
N TRP A 279 18.24 17.44 -7.41
CA TRP A 279 17.16 16.45 -7.39
C TRP A 279 17.45 15.20 -8.22
N ARG A 280 18.47 15.24 -9.09
CA ARG A 280 19.03 14.05 -9.76
C ARG A 280 19.48 12.97 -8.78
N GLU A 281 19.83 13.33 -7.54
CA GLU A 281 20.26 12.39 -6.50
C GLU A 281 19.10 11.53 -5.90
N MET A 282 17.83 11.88 -6.16
CA MET A 282 16.66 11.13 -5.67
C MET A 282 16.42 9.83 -6.45
N SER A 283 17.36 8.90 -6.37
CA SER A 283 17.39 7.63 -7.13
C SER A 283 16.18 6.69 -6.92
N SER A 284 15.41 6.86 -5.83
CA SER A 284 14.23 6.02 -5.55
C SER A 284 12.90 6.62 -6.02
N ILE A 285 12.89 7.82 -6.62
CA ILE A 285 11.65 8.52 -6.98
C ILE A 285 10.89 7.77 -8.07
N GLN A 286 9.59 7.61 -7.85
CA GLN A 286 8.66 6.91 -8.73
C GLN A 286 7.53 7.82 -9.22
N VAL A 287 7.07 8.73 -8.36
CA VAL A 287 5.99 9.68 -8.64
C VAL A 287 6.46 11.08 -8.30
N LEU A 288 6.49 11.95 -9.31
CA LEU A 288 6.81 13.36 -9.17
C LEU A 288 5.69 14.19 -9.80
N GLU A 289 4.91 14.87 -8.95
CA GLU A 289 3.78 15.71 -9.38
C GLU A 289 4.00 17.16 -8.92
N LEU A 290 4.32 18.04 -9.87
CA LEU A 290 4.59 19.46 -9.67
C LEU A 290 3.62 20.38 -10.44
N ASN A 291 2.55 19.82 -11.01
CA ASN A 291 1.61 20.54 -11.87
C ASN A 291 0.85 21.67 -11.17
N ALA A 292 0.32 22.62 -11.95
CA ALA A 292 -0.43 23.78 -11.44
C ALA A 292 0.37 24.55 -10.39
N ASN A 293 1.55 25.01 -10.80
CA ASN A 293 2.45 25.91 -10.07
C ASN A 293 2.94 27.00 -11.03
N TYR A 294 3.92 27.79 -10.62
CA TYR A 294 4.57 28.82 -11.43
C TYR A 294 6.04 28.48 -11.69
N LEU A 295 6.39 27.19 -11.79
CA LEU A 295 7.76 26.75 -12.04
C LEU A 295 8.22 27.18 -13.44
N CYS A 296 9.46 27.61 -13.56
CA CYS A 296 10.03 28.14 -14.80
C CYS A 296 11.44 27.59 -15.07
N GLY A 297 12.00 27.88 -16.24
CA GLY A 297 13.31 27.40 -16.67
C GLY A 297 13.24 26.25 -17.67
N ALA A 298 14.41 25.80 -18.11
CA ALA A 298 14.53 24.73 -19.08
C ALA A 298 14.08 23.38 -18.49
N PHE A 299 13.44 22.54 -19.32
CA PHE A 299 13.08 21.18 -18.97
C PHE A 299 14.34 20.36 -18.61
N PRO A 300 14.45 19.81 -17.39
CA PRO A 300 15.62 19.03 -16.99
C PRO A 300 15.57 17.63 -17.60
N SER A 301 16.39 17.37 -18.62
CA SER A 301 16.40 16.09 -19.35
C SER A 301 16.76 14.88 -18.48
N TRP A 302 17.49 15.10 -17.38
CA TRP A 302 17.79 14.04 -16.42
C TRP A 302 16.55 13.45 -15.73
N LEU A 303 15.42 14.16 -15.71
CA LEU A 303 14.15 13.60 -15.19
C LEU A 303 13.72 12.36 -15.98
N LEU A 304 13.96 12.35 -17.29
CA LEU A 304 13.67 11.20 -18.15
C LEU A 304 14.67 10.05 -17.96
N GLN A 305 15.82 10.30 -17.35
CA GLN A 305 16.86 9.31 -17.10
C GLN A 305 16.71 8.61 -15.73
N ILE A 306 15.74 9.03 -14.91
CA ILE A 306 15.53 8.43 -13.59
C ILE A 306 14.95 7.01 -13.75
N PRO A 307 15.63 5.97 -13.26
CA PRO A 307 15.34 4.58 -13.61
C PRO A 307 14.03 4.02 -13.04
N ARG A 308 13.51 4.63 -11.98
CA ARG A 308 12.28 4.16 -11.28
C ARG A 308 11.08 5.08 -11.51
N LEU A 309 11.23 6.14 -12.29
CA LEU A 309 10.18 7.13 -12.48
C LEU A 309 9.03 6.54 -13.31
N SER A 310 7.87 6.38 -12.69
CA SER A 310 6.65 5.87 -13.33
C SER A 310 5.66 6.98 -13.70
N MET A 311 5.67 8.10 -12.97
CA MET A 311 4.76 9.22 -13.18
C MET A 311 5.52 10.53 -13.04
N LEU A 312 5.55 11.30 -14.12
CA LEU A 312 6.05 12.66 -14.18
C LEU A 312 4.93 13.59 -14.64
N GLN A 313 4.57 14.55 -13.80
CA GLN A 313 3.46 15.46 -14.05
C GLN A 313 3.91 16.90 -13.74
N LEU A 314 4.16 17.68 -14.79
CA LEU A 314 4.65 19.06 -14.72
C LEU A 314 3.69 20.06 -15.40
N SER A 315 2.47 19.63 -15.70
CA SER A 315 1.52 20.41 -16.49
C SER A 315 1.08 21.71 -15.81
N ASN A 316 0.65 22.69 -16.59
CA ASN A 316 0.25 24.01 -16.09
C ASN A 316 1.37 24.66 -15.27
N ASN A 317 2.55 24.81 -15.89
CA ASN A 317 3.70 25.55 -15.37
C ASN A 317 4.24 26.47 -16.48
N GLN A 318 5.46 26.99 -16.30
CA GLN A 318 6.15 27.86 -17.24
C GLN A 318 7.46 27.24 -17.74
N ILE A 319 7.50 25.91 -17.86
CA ILE A 319 8.71 25.18 -18.27
C ILE A 319 8.91 25.34 -19.77
N HIS A 320 10.14 25.60 -20.20
CA HIS A 320 10.49 25.82 -21.60
C HIS A 320 11.64 24.91 -22.06
N GLY A 321 12.07 25.07 -23.32
CA GLY A 321 13.11 24.23 -23.93
C GLY A 321 12.53 23.02 -24.65
N SER A 322 13.41 22.14 -25.13
CA SER A 322 13.03 20.98 -25.92
C SER A 322 13.13 19.68 -25.12
N ILE A 323 12.43 18.66 -25.59
CA ILE A 323 12.51 17.29 -25.07
C ILE A 323 13.25 16.44 -26.09
N ASP A 324 14.30 15.76 -25.65
CA ASP A 324 15.00 14.78 -26.47
C ASP A 324 14.16 13.50 -26.61
N GLU A 325 13.74 13.21 -27.84
CA GLU A 325 12.94 12.03 -28.18
C GLU A 325 13.67 10.72 -27.84
N SER A 326 15.00 10.68 -27.95
CA SER A 326 15.80 9.50 -27.60
C SER A 326 15.78 9.23 -26.09
N ALA A 327 15.93 10.27 -25.28
CA ALA A 327 15.85 10.19 -23.83
C ALA A 327 14.43 9.80 -23.37
N LEU A 328 13.40 10.30 -24.07
CA LEU A 328 12.02 9.93 -23.82
C LEU A 328 11.77 8.44 -24.10
N ASN A 329 12.18 7.94 -25.26
CA ASN A 329 12.04 6.53 -25.63
C ASN A 329 12.80 5.61 -24.64
N HIS A 330 13.96 6.05 -24.14
CA HIS A 330 14.68 5.35 -23.08
C HIS A 330 13.94 5.36 -21.74
N SER A 331 13.35 6.48 -21.34
CA SER A 331 12.55 6.58 -20.10
C SER A 331 11.33 5.65 -20.14
N VAL A 332 10.66 5.64 -21.28
CA VAL A 332 9.55 4.74 -21.64
C VAL A 332 9.96 3.28 -21.47
N SER A 333 11.12 2.89 -22.00
CA SER A 333 11.63 1.53 -21.85
C SER A 333 11.96 1.19 -20.39
N HIS A 334 12.26 2.17 -19.55
CA HIS A 334 12.57 1.99 -18.12
C HIS A 334 11.34 1.99 -17.20
N GLY A 335 10.12 2.14 -17.75
CA GLY A 335 8.88 1.98 -17.00
C GLY A 335 8.15 3.28 -16.66
N LEU A 336 8.51 4.41 -17.29
CA LEU A 336 7.67 5.61 -17.28
C LEU A 336 6.30 5.26 -17.89
N LYS A 337 5.22 5.52 -17.15
CA LYS A 337 3.83 5.20 -17.56
C LYS A 337 3.02 6.45 -17.86
N ASN A 338 3.27 7.54 -17.12
CA ASN A 338 2.52 8.78 -17.25
C ASN A 338 3.52 9.92 -17.41
N LEU A 339 3.43 10.63 -18.53
CA LEU A 339 4.21 11.82 -18.83
C LEU A 339 3.25 12.96 -19.19
N LEU A 340 2.99 13.83 -18.24
CA LEU A 340 1.99 14.88 -18.38
C LEU A 340 2.72 16.21 -18.29
N LEU A 341 2.89 16.87 -19.44
CA LEU A 341 3.61 18.12 -19.61
C LEU A 341 2.75 19.19 -20.29
N GLU A 342 1.43 18.99 -20.36
CA GLU A 342 0.53 19.89 -21.05
C GLU A 342 0.51 21.31 -20.44
N CYS A 343 0.16 22.32 -21.25
CA CYS A 343 0.08 23.71 -20.79
C CYS A 343 1.41 24.22 -20.19
N ASN A 344 2.50 24.11 -20.96
CA ASN A 344 3.82 24.69 -20.67
C ASN A 344 4.29 25.53 -21.89
N TYR A 345 5.59 25.88 -21.95
CA TYR A 345 6.23 26.60 -23.06
C TYR A 345 7.33 25.75 -23.72
N LEU A 346 7.16 24.43 -23.76
CA LEU A 346 8.12 23.53 -24.42
C LEU A 346 8.10 23.76 -25.93
N GLY A 347 9.26 23.79 -26.57
CA GLY A 347 9.38 24.01 -28.02
C GLY A 347 10.35 23.06 -28.69
N GLY A 348 10.70 23.34 -29.95
CA GLY A 348 11.36 22.37 -30.80
C GLY A 348 10.36 21.42 -31.44
N ILE A 349 10.87 20.29 -31.96
CA ILE A 349 10.03 19.25 -32.57
C ILE A 349 9.30 18.49 -31.47
N LYS A 350 7.96 18.46 -31.51
CA LYS A 350 7.15 17.63 -30.60
C LYS A 350 7.58 16.16 -30.73
N PRO A 351 8.04 15.51 -29.64
CA PRO A 351 8.42 14.09 -29.67
C PRO A 351 7.23 13.23 -30.09
N ARG A 352 7.47 12.22 -30.95
CA ARG A 352 6.41 11.27 -31.33
C ARG A 352 6.29 10.22 -30.23
N VAL A 353 5.45 10.52 -29.23
CA VAL A 353 5.06 9.46 -28.30
C VAL A 353 4.05 8.58 -29.01
N GLN A 354 4.46 7.35 -29.36
CA GLN A 354 3.51 6.37 -29.86
C GLN A 354 2.47 6.16 -28.77
N ASN A 355 1.20 6.49 -29.05
CA ASN A 355 0.05 6.18 -28.20
C ASN A 355 -0.12 4.66 -28.13
N SER A 356 0.77 4.01 -27.39
CA SER A 356 0.69 2.62 -26.97
C SER A 356 -0.15 2.56 -25.69
N THR A 357 -0.84 1.45 -25.46
CA THR A 357 -1.61 1.18 -24.23
C THR A 357 -0.77 1.29 -22.94
N THR A 358 0.56 1.29 -23.05
CA THR A 358 1.53 1.33 -21.95
C THR A 358 1.87 2.72 -21.44
N ILE A 359 1.76 3.80 -22.24
CA ILE A 359 2.16 5.15 -21.82
C ILE A 359 1.08 6.16 -22.12
N LYS A 360 0.68 6.88 -21.06
CA LYS A 360 -0.17 8.05 -21.15
C LYS A 360 0.72 9.28 -21.18
N ALA A 361 1.05 9.74 -22.37
CA ALA A 361 1.73 11.01 -22.56
C ALA A 361 0.75 12.08 -22.99
N ASN A 362 0.85 13.26 -22.37
CA ASN A 362 0.14 14.45 -22.80
C ASN A 362 1.16 15.59 -22.90
N LEU A 363 1.38 16.05 -24.13
CA LEU A 363 2.33 17.11 -24.47
C LEU A 363 1.61 18.32 -25.09
N ASP A 364 0.29 18.33 -25.04
CA ASP A 364 -0.53 19.29 -25.77
C ASP A 364 -0.45 20.69 -25.14
N TYR A 365 -0.87 21.71 -25.88
CA TYR A 365 -0.84 23.11 -25.42
C TYR A 365 0.58 23.55 -24.97
N ASN A 366 1.55 23.34 -25.86
CA ASN A 366 2.93 23.79 -25.74
C ASN A 366 3.30 24.63 -26.98
N CYS A 367 4.59 24.90 -27.18
CA CYS A 367 5.16 25.72 -28.24
C CYS A 367 5.94 24.94 -29.30
N TRP A 368 5.35 23.84 -29.78
CA TRP A 368 6.00 22.95 -30.75
C TRP A 368 6.13 23.58 -32.13
N ASP A 369 7.31 23.45 -32.74
CA ASP A 369 7.63 24.03 -34.06
C ASP A 369 6.91 23.33 -35.22
N ASN A 370 6.39 22.12 -34.97
CA ASN A 370 5.80 21.23 -35.96
C ASN A 370 4.26 21.08 -35.84
N GLU A 371 3.58 22.01 -35.15
CA GLU A 371 2.12 22.07 -35.07
C GLU A 371 1.59 23.41 -35.63
N ASP A 372 0.53 23.35 -36.45
CA ASP A 372 -0.08 24.54 -37.07
C ASP A 372 -0.74 25.44 -36.00
N SER A 373 -0.33 26.70 -35.99
CA SER A 373 -0.29 27.60 -34.84
C SER A 373 -1.57 28.39 -34.54
N LEU A 374 -2.74 27.75 -34.50
CA LEU A 374 -4.00 28.46 -34.20
C LEU A 374 -4.51 28.34 -32.75
N ASP A 375 -3.95 27.43 -31.93
CA ASP A 375 -4.34 27.22 -30.51
C ASP A 375 -3.12 26.98 -29.57
N SER A 376 -1.95 27.54 -29.90
CA SER A 376 -0.72 27.30 -29.16
C SER A 376 -0.64 28.07 -27.84
N ALA A 377 -0.05 27.46 -26.80
CA ALA A 377 0.23 28.14 -25.53
C ALA A 377 1.18 29.34 -25.69
N CYS A 378 1.85 29.48 -26.83
CA CYS A 378 2.79 30.57 -27.15
C CYS A 378 2.13 31.93 -27.36
N VAL A 379 0.83 31.95 -27.66
CA VAL A 379 0.05 33.19 -27.79
C VAL A 379 -0.40 33.70 -26.42
N ARG A 380 -0.32 32.86 -25.37
CA ARG A 380 -0.54 33.32 -24.00
C ARG A 380 0.66 34.18 -23.62
N PRO A 381 0.46 35.44 -23.18
CA PRO A 381 1.56 36.27 -22.74
C PRO A 381 2.34 35.52 -21.66
N LEU A 382 3.55 35.12 -22.01
CA LEU A 382 4.52 34.50 -21.11
C LEU A 382 4.51 35.31 -19.80
N ASN A 383 4.07 34.72 -18.70
CA ASN A 383 4.30 35.35 -17.39
C ASN A 383 5.79 35.37 -17.03
N CYS A 384 6.63 34.65 -17.79
CA CYS A 384 8.08 34.81 -17.80
C CYS A 384 8.56 36.02 -18.64
N PHE A 385 7.76 36.49 -19.61
CA PHE A 385 8.01 37.67 -20.44
C PHE A 385 7.46 38.94 -19.76
N ASN A 386 6.32 38.86 -19.06
CA ASN A 386 5.90 39.90 -18.13
C ASN A 386 6.87 40.02 -16.94
N PHE A 387 7.47 38.91 -16.49
CA PHE A 387 8.59 38.91 -15.55
C PHE A 387 9.84 39.55 -16.19
N ARG A 388 10.27 39.13 -17.39
CA ARG A 388 11.41 39.73 -18.12
C ARG A 388 11.24 41.21 -18.47
N LEU A 389 10.04 41.66 -18.85
CA LEU A 389 9.72 43.06 -19.18
C LEU A 389 9.70 43.94 -17.92
N ARG A 390 9.17 43.42 -16.80
CA ARG A 390 9.22 44.12 -15.51
C ARG A 390 10.64 44.21 -14.96
N THR A 391 11.47 43.18 -15.16
CA THR A 391 12.91 43.22 -14.82
C THR A 391 13.73 44.10 -15.76
N ALA A 392 13.37 44.21 -17.04
CA ALA A 392 14.06 45.09 -18.00
C ALA A 392 13.81 46.58 -17.71
N ASN A 393 12.69 46.91 -17.06
CA ASN A 393 12.36 48.26 -16.59
C ASN A 393 12.73 48.52 -15.11
N GLY A 394 13.50 47.62 -14.48
CA GLY A 394 14.01 47.81 -13.12
C GLY A 394 13.00 47.63 -11.98
N ALA A 395 11.86 46.98 -12.22
CA ALA A 395 10.81 46.78 -11.21
C ALA A 395 10.58 45.28 -10.94
N CYS A 396 11.41 44.69 -10.09
CA CYS A 396 11.08 43.41 -9.44
C CYS A 396 9.89 43.61 -8.48
N PRO A 397 9.00 42.61 -8.29
CA PRO A 397 8.01 42.65 -7.23
C PRO A 397 8.70 42.78 -5.86
N ASP A 398 8.06 43.48 -4.92
CA ASP A 398 8.58 43.64 -3.56
C ASP A 398 8.85 42.27 -2.93
N CYS A 399 10.04 42.12 -2.32
CA CYS A 399 10.36 40.91 -1.59
C CYS A 399 9.37 40.71 -0.43
N PRO A 400 8.96 39.47 -0.13
CA PRO A 400 8.11 39.19 1.03
C PRO A 400 8.70 39.77 2.33
N SER A 401 7.85 40.15 3.27
CA SER A 401 8.26 40.75 4.55
C SER A 401 9.40 39.96 5.21
N GLY A 402 10.53 40.63 5.48
CA GLY A 402 11.73 40.03 6.08
C GLY A 402 12.83 39.62 5.10
N GLN A 403 12.64 39.84 3.79
CA GLN A 403 13.66 39.63 2.77
C GLN A 403 13.99 40.92 2.03
N TYR A 404 15.20 41.01 1.49
CA TYR A 404 15.61 42.11 0.63
C TYR A 404 16.22 41.54 -0.65
N MET A 405 16.10 42.34 -1.69
CA MET A 405 16.51 41.99 -3.04
C MET A 405 18.04 42.04 -3.12
N ILE A 406 18.70 40.90 -3.30
CA ILE A 406 20.17 40.87 -3.50
C ILE A 406 20.51 41.20 -4.93
N ASN A 407 19.74 40.68 -5.87
CA ASN A 407 20.03 40.83 -7.28
C ASN A 407 18.76 41.28 -8.02
N THR A 408 18.77 42.55 -8.40
CA THR A 408 17.70 43.25 -9.11
C THR A 408 17.59 42.81 -10.58
N THR A 409 18.61 42.16 -11.14
CA THR A 409 18.59 41.60 -12.50
C THR A 409 18.06 40.17 -12.56
N THR A 410 18.07 39.43 -11.45
CA THR A 410 17.54 38.06 -11.35
C THR A 410 16.35 37.94 -10.40
N CYS A 411 15.89 39.06 -9.80
CA CYS A 411 14.89 39.15 -8.73
C CYS A 411 15.07 38.10 -7.62
N ILE A 412 16.30 37.94 -7.15
CA ILE A 412 16.62 37.04 -6.03
C ILE A 412 16.45 37.81 -4.73
N CYS A 413 15.47 37.39 -3.93
CA CYS A 413 15.29 37.83 -2.55
C CYS A 413 16.07 36.90 -1.62
N TYR A 414 16.68 37.47 -0.59
CA TYR A 414 17.45 36.74 0.42
C TYR A 414 17.09 37.28 1.80
N ALA A 415 17.10 36.41 2.80
CA ALA A 415 16.99 36.79 4.19
C ALA A 415 18.39 37.03 4.75
N VAL A 416 18.64 38.19 5.39
CA VAL A 416 19.92 38.40 6.08
C VAL A 416 19.86 37.38 7.22
N PRO A 417 20.87 36.52 7.43
CA PRO A 417 21.01 35.95 8.76
C PRO A 417 21.20 37.12 9.71
N GLU A 418 20.30 37.29 10.70
CA GLU A 418 20.40 38.37 11.68
C GLU A 418 21.80 38.36 12.29
N ALA A 419 22.65 39.27 11.80
CA ALA A 419 23.85 39.65 12.51
C ALA A 419 23.34 40.34 13.76
N SER A 420 23.41 39.63 14.89
CA SER A 420 23.07 40.17 16.19
C SER A 420 24.00 41.34 16.51
N SER A 421 23.63 42.55 16.10
CA SER A 421 24.29 43.77 16.52
C SER A 421 23.83 44.13 17.92
N LYS A 422 24.19 43.32 18.92
CA LYS A 422 24.25 43.79 20.29
C LYS A 422 25.66 44.33 20.51
N LYS A 423 25.81 45.65 20.32
CA LYS A 423 26.87 46.41 20.99
C LYS A 423 26.71 46.17 22.49
N PHE A 424 27.56 45.33 23.08
CA PHE A 424 27.62 45.17 24.53
C PHE A 424 28.95 45.74 25.03
N ARG A 425 28.83 46.73 25.91
CA ARG A 425 29.93 47.40 26.61
C ARG A 425 30.66 46.41 27.50
N SER A 426 31.99 46.54 27.51
CA SER A 426 32.94 45.79 28.33
C SER A 426 32.83 46.13 29.83
N GLY A 427 32.80 45.09 30.67
CA GLY A 427 32.94 45.12 32.13
C GLY A 427 32.87 43.70 32.72
N PRO A 428 33.58 43.38 33.83
CA PRO A 428 34.39 42.17 33.95
C PRO A 428 33.61 40.95 34.48
N THR A 429 33.27 40.00 33.59
CA THR A 429 32.84 38.64 33.96
C THR A 429 33.45 37.56 33.05
N LEU A 430 34.53 37.89 32.32
CA LEU A 430 35.22 36.97 31.40
C LEU A 430 36.20 36.00 32.09
N GLY A 431 36.63 36.28 33.33
CA GLY A 431 37.55 35.38 34.05
C GLY A 431 36.88 34.12 34.59
N ALA A 432 35.63 34.22 35.07
CA ALA A 432 34.93 33.09 35.69
C ALA A 432 34.43 32.06 34.65
N VAL A 433 33.95 32.53 33.49
CA VAL A 433 33.44 31.64 32.43
C VAL A 433 34.56 30.90 31.74
N ALA A 434 35.71 31.54 31.49
CA ALA A 434 36.89 30.89 30.93
C ALA A 434 37.45 29.81 31.87
N GLY A 435 37.47 30.07 33.18
CA GLY A 435 37.90 29.09 34.19
C GLY A 435 37.00 27.85 34.25
N VAL A 436 35.67 28.02 34.17
CA VAL A 436 34.71 26.91 34.18
C VAL A 436 34.80 26.08 32.89
N VAL A 437 34.97 26.74 31.74
CA VAL A 437 35.15 26.04 30.45
C VAL A 437 36.47 25.27 30.43
N PHE A 438 37.55 25.86 30.96
CA PHE A 438 38.85 25.19 31.05
C PHE A 438 38.81 23.98 32.00
N LEU A 439 38.13 24.09 33.15
CA LEU A 439 37.94 22.97 34.07
C LEU A 439 37.06 21.86 33.47
N LEU A 440 36.03 22.20 32.70
CA LEU A 440 35.20 21.22 31.98
C LEU A 440 35.99 20.49 30.90
N VAL A 441 36.86 21.18 30.17
CA VAL A 441 37.73 20.56 29.17
C VAL A 441 38.76 19.64 29.83
N LEU A 442 39.36 20.05 30.96
CA LEU A 442 40.25 19.18 31.73
C LEU A 442 39.53 17.96 32.31
N LEU A 443 38.29 18.10 32.76
CA LEU A 443 37.46 16.99 33.24
C LEU A 443 37.16 16.00 32.11
N LEU A 444 36.80 16.50 30.92
CA LEU A 444 36.53 15.66 29.75
C LEU A 444 37.79 14.94 29.26
N LEU A 445 38.95 15.61 29.27
CA LEU A 445 40.23 14.98 28.95
C LEU A 445 40.65 13.93 29.99
N TYR A 446 40.39 14.19 31.28
CA TYR A 446 40.63 13.23 32.35
C TYR A 446 39.70 12.00 32.25
N LEU A 447 38.41 12.20 31.97
CA LEU A 447 37.45 11.11 31.75
C LEU A 447 37.79 10.28 30.51
N TRP A 448 38.20 10.94 29.43
CA TRP A 448 38.66 10.28 28.21
C TRP A 448 39.93 9.44 28.46
N TRP A 449 40.91 10.00 29.18
CA TRP A 449 42.14 9.30 29.58
C TRP A 449 41.87 8.13 30.53
N ARG A 450 40.94 8.28 31.49
CA ARG A 450 40.50 7.21 32.39
C ARG A 450 39.81 6.08 31.63
N SER A 451 38.97 6.40 30.63
CA SER A 451 38.33 5.39 29.77
C SER A 451 39.36 4.60 28.96
N ARG A 452 40.41 5.28 28.45
CA ARG A 452 41.52 4.63 27.73
C ARG A 452 42.39 3.78 28.63
N ARG A 453 42.63 4.17 29.89
CA ARG A 453 43.34 3.33 30.87
C ARG A 453 42.54 2.08 31.28
N GLN A 454 41.22 2.18 31.39
CA GLN A 454 40.36 1.00 31.65
C GLN A 454 40.28 0.06 30.45
N ALA A 455 40.34 0.58 29.22
CA ALA A 455 40.42 -0.25 28.01
C ALA A 455 41.80 -0.95 27.87
N ALA A 456 42.89 -0.29 28.28
CA ALA A 456 44.24 -0.85 28.22
C ALA A 456 44.51 -1.92 29.31
N ALA A 457 43.85 -1.86 30.47
CA ALA A 457 44.01 -2.83 31.54
C ALA A 457 43.20 -4.14 31.35
N LYS A 458 42.25 -4.18 30.41
CA LYS A 458 41.41 -5.35 30.13
C LYS A 458 41.99 -6.30 29.07
N GLN A 459 43.16 -5.99 28.51
CA GLN A 459 43.75 -6.72 27.38
C GLN A 459 44.85 -7.72 27.79
N LEU A 460 45.03 -7.99 29.10
CA LEU A 460 46.14 -8.82 29.61
C LEU A 460 45.74 -9.96 30.57
N ASP A 461 44.53 -10.53 30.51
CA ASP A 461 44.22 -11.72 31.33
C ASP A 461 43.18 -12.73 30.79
N LEU A 462 42.83 -12.72 29.50
CA LEU A 462 41.95 -13.74 28.93
C LEU A 462 42.59 -14.40 27.71
N ARG A 463 43.80 -14.91 27.93
CA ARG A 463 44.53 -15.81 27.03
C ARG A 463 44.74 -17.16 27.74
N SER A 464 43.67 -17.90 27.98
CA SER A 464 43.62 -19.38 27.88
C SER A 464 42.32 -19.92 28.50
N ARG A 465 41.46 -20.48 27.64
CA ARG A 465 40.76 -21.77 27.78
C ARG A 465 39.39 -21.74 27.10
N PHE A 466 39.40 -22.34 25.90
CA PHE A 466 38.40 -23.20 25.27
C PHE A 466 37.02 -22.66 24.80
N GLN A 467 36.95 -22.61 23.47
CA GLN A 467 35.88 -22.81 22.47
C GLN A 467 34.87 -23.95 22.79
N PRO A 468 33.63 -23.95 22.22
CA PRO A 468 33.41 -24.08 20.77
C PRO A 468 32.39 -23.13 20.09
N ASP A 469 32.79 -22.77 18.87
CA ASP A 469 32.10 -22.42 17.61
C ASP A 469 30.60 -22.09 17.57
N TYR A 470 30.28 -20.86 17.13
CA TYR A 470 29.52 -20.67 15.88
C TYR A 470 29.58 -19.21 15.40
N PHE A 471 30.55 -18.86 14.53
CA PHE A 471 30.39 -17.89 13.43
C PHE A 471 31.69 -17.82 12.60
N GLN A 472 31.52 -17.46 11.33
CA GLN A 472 32.52 -17.06 10.32
C GLN A 472 33.01 -18.18 9.41
N ILE A 473 32.43 -18.28 8.22
CA ILE A 473 33.24 -18.28 7.00
C ILE A 473 32.54 -17.40 5.94
N GLU A 474 32.87 -16.11 5.93
CA GLU A 474 33.17 -15.44 4.67
C GLU A 474 34.71 -15.36 4.52
N LYS A 475 35.19 -15.68 3.31
CA LYS A 475 36.54 -15.44 2.78
C LYS A 475 37.69 -16.35 3.26
N ALA A 476 37.71 -17.58 2.73
CA ALA A 476 38.93 -18.19 2.17
C ALA A 476 38.61 -19.46 1.36
N ARG A 477 38.29 -19.30 0.07
CA ARG A 477 38.66 -20.26 -0.99
C ARG A 477 38.54 -19.58 -2.37
N SER A 478 39.48 -18.67 -2.61
CA SER A 478 40.21 -18.68 -3.87
C SER A 478 41.04 -19.97 -3.90
N ASN A 479 41.11 -20.62 -5.06
CA ASN A 479 41.69 -21.94 -5.35
C ASN A 479 40.88 -23.17 -4.88
N LYS A 480 39.72 -23.37 -5.52
CA LYS A 480 39.39 -24.67 -6.13
C LYS A 480 38.70 -24.38 -7.46
N VAL A 481 39.47 -24.64 -8.53
CA VAL A 481 39.06 -25.14 -9.84
C VAL A 481 37.74 -24.57 -10.37
N ALA A 482 37.84 -23.86 -11.50
CA ALA A 482 36.72 -23.63 -12.39
C ALA A 482 36.02 -24.97 -12.69
N SER A 483 34.95 -25.25 -11.95
CA SER A 483 33.84 -26.03 -12.47
C SER A 483 32.70 -25.04 -12.61
N THR A 484 32.48 -24.60 -13.84
CA THR A 484 31.13 -24.36 -14.36
C THR A 484 30.17 -25.34 -13.68
N ARG A 485 29.44 -24.88 -12.66
CA ARG A 485 28.24 -25.61 -12.22
C ARG A 485 27.25 -25.41 -13.35
N THR A 486 27.24 -26.36 -14.27
CA THR A 486 26.16 -26.56 -15.21
C THR A 486 24.86 -26.55 -14.44
N TRP A 487 23.97 -25.63 -14.80
CA TRP A 487 22.56 -25.68 -14.41
C TRP A 487 22.02 -27.08 -14.73
N GLU A 488 21.62 -27.83 -13.70
CA GLU A 488 20.99 -29.13 -13.90
C GLU A 488 19.50 -28.92 -14.14
N VAL A 489 19.05 -29.22 -15.36
CA VAL A 489 17.65 -29.10 -15.76
C VAL A 489 16.80 -30.06 -14.90
N PRO A 490 15.70 -29.61 -14.30
CA PRO A 490 14.82 -30.47 -13.52
C PRO A 490 14.34 -31.68 -14.32
N THR A 491 14.48 -32.88 -13.76
CA THR A 491 14.01 -34.12 -14.39
C THR A 491 12.49 -34.09 -14.58
N GLY A 492 12.01 -34.33 -15.80
CA GLY A 492 10.57 -34.37 -16.13
C GLY A 492 10.01 -33.11 -16.79
N ILE A 493 10.84 -32.08 -17.01
CA ILE A 493 10.48 -30.88 -17.77
C ILE A 493 11.16 -30.88 -19.13
N HIS A 494 10.40 -30.54 -20.18
CA HIS A 494 10.94 -30.50 -21.54
C HIS A 494 11.73 -29.21 -21.80
N HIS A 495 12.96 -29.34 -22.29
CA HIS A 495 13.73 -28.21 -22.80
C HIS A 495 13.39 -27.99 -24.27
N PHE A 496 12.67 -26.91 -24.58
CA PHE A 496 12.31 -26.55 -25.95
C PHE A 496 13.40 -25.67 -26.56
N THR A 497 13.73 -25.91 -27.82
CA THR A 497 14.56 -24.97 -28.59
C THR A 497 13.71 -23.79 -29.03
N ILE A 498 14.32 -22.61 -29.20
CA ILE A 498 13.62 -21.45 -29.76
C ILE A 498 13.04 -21.74 -31.15
N GLU A 499 13.71 -22.56 -31.96
CA GLU A 499 13.24 -22.97 -33.29
C GLU A 499 11.92 -23.74 -33.23
N ASP A 500 11.77 -24.66 -32.28
CA ASP A 500 10.54 -25.43 -32.09
C ASP A 500 9.37 -24.52 -31.70
N LEU A 501 9.62 -23.55 -30.81
CA LEU A 501 8.62 -22.58 -30.36
C LEU A 501 8.23 -21.60 -31.48
N VAL A 502 9.18 -21.16 -32.30
CA VAL A 502 8.94 -20.33 -33.49
C VAL A 502 8.07 -21.07 -34.49
N LYS A 503 8.38 -22.34 -34.80
CA LYS A 503 7.56 -23.17 -35.70
C LYS A 503 6.15 -23.38 -35.15
N ALA A 504 6.03 -23.71 -33.86
CA ALA A 504 4.75 -23.99 -33.22
C ALA A 504 3.82 -22.76 -33.14
N THR A 505 4.38 -21.55 -33.08
CA THR A 505 3.62 -20.29 -32.96
C THR A 505 3.47 -19.53 -34.28
N GLY A 506 4.00 -20.04 -35.39
CA GLY A 506 4.02 -19.33 -36.67
C GLY A 506 4.88 -18.06 -36.64
N GLY A 507 5.99 -18.08 -35.92
CA GLY A 507 6.87 -16.91 -35.75
C GLY A 507 6.39 -15.94 -34.67
N PHE A 508 5.71 -16.43 -33.63
CA PHE A 508 5.03 -15.61 -32.62
C PHE A 508 4.02 -14.63 -33.27
N ASP A 509 3.25 -15.13 -34.23
CA ASP A 509 2.27 -14.33 -34.95
C ASP A 509 1.20 -13.77 -33.99
N ARG A 510 0.77 -12.53 -34.22
CA ARG A 510 -0.25 -11.86 -33.38
C ARG A 510 -1.58 -12.60 -33.37
N SER A 511 -1.92 -13.36 -34.41
CA SER A 511 -3.14 -14.18 -34.45
C SER A 511 -3.12 -15.34 -33.45
N ASN A 512 -1.94 -15.75 -32.99
CA ASN A 512 -1.77 -16.78 -31.97
C ASN A 512 -1.64 -16.20 -30.56
N GLU A 513 -1.67 -14.87 -30.38
CA GLU A 513 -1.61 -14.21 -29.08
C GLU A 513 -2.94 -14.39 -28.31
N ILE A 514 -2.88 -14.98 -27.12
CA ILE A 514 -4.05 -15.25 -26.27
C ILE A 514 -4.13 -14.36 -25.03
N GLY A 515 -3.04 -13.69 -24.69
CA GLY A 515 -3.00 -12.76 -23.57
C GLY A 515 -1.71 -11.95 -23.49
N GLU A 516 -1.82 -10.75 -22.93
CA GLU A 516 -0.71 -9.85 -22.64
C GLU A 516 -0.80 -9.47 -21.15
N GLY A 517 0.30 -9.67 -20.41
CA GLY A 517 0.39 -9.39 -18.97
C GLY A 517 1.68 -8.67 -18.59
N CYS A 518 1.84 -8.33 -17.31
CA CYS A 518 3.04 -7.65 -16.80
C CYS A 518 4.37 -8.40 -17.06
N PHE A 519 4.29 -9.70 -17.29
CA PHE A 519 5.44 -10.60 -17.48
C PHE A 519 5.68 -11.00 -18.95
N GLY A 520 5.00 -10.34 -19.90
CA GLY A 520 5.15 -10.59 -21.34
C GLY A 520 3.90 -11.13 -22.01
N LYS A 521 4.09 -11.68 -23.21
CA LYS A 521 3.01 -12.12 -24.11
C LYS A 521 2.85 -13.63 -24.07
N VAL A 522 1.61 -14.10 -24.17
CA VAL A 522 1.26 -15.52 -24.18
C VAL A 522 0.70 -15.89 -25.55
N TYR A 523 1.29 -16.90 -26.17
CA TYR A 523 0.91 -17.41 -27.49
C TYR A 523 0.39 -18.84 -27.38
N VAL A 524 -0.46 -19.25 -28.32
CA VAL A 524 -0.81 -20.66 -28.52
C VAL A 524 0.20 -21.28 -29.48
N GLY A 525 0.90 -22.32 -29.02
CA GLY A 525 1.77 -23.14 -29.84
C GLY A 525 1.07 -24.43 -30.23
N ARG A 526 1.06 -24.77 -31.53
CA ARG A 526 0.58 -26.05 -32.05
C ARG A 526 1.77 -26.87 -32.52
N PHE A 527 2.02 -27.98 -31.85
CA PHE A 527 3.17 -28.84 -32.13
C PHE A 527 2.81 -29.94 -33.14
N PRO A 528 3.77 -30.45 -33.93
CA PRO A 528 3.54 -31.50 -34.92
C PRO A 528 3.01 -32.81 -34.34
N ASP A 529 3.28 -33.08 -33.06
CA ASP A 529 2.79 -34.24 -32.32
C ASP A 529 1.32 -34.11 -31.86
N GLY A 530 0.64 -33.03 -32.25
CA GLY A 530 -0.76 -32.76 -31.92
C GLY A 530 -0.96 -32.03 -30.59
N ARG A 531 0.10 -31.78 -29.80
CA ARG A 531 -0.03 -31.00 -28.57
C ARG A 531 -0.29 -29.53 -28.86
N THR A 532 -1.17 -28.92 -28.07
CA THR A 532 -1.39 -27.47 -28.06
C THR A 532 -0.98 -26.94 -26.69
N LEU A 533 -0.02 -26.02 -26.65
CA LEU A 533 0.57 -25.49 -25.41
C LEU A 533 0.47 -23.96 -25.36
N ALA A 534 0.52 -23.40 -24.15
CA ALA A 534 0.58 -21.95 -23.93
C ALA A 534 2.03 -21.52 -23.71
N ILE A 535 2.52 -20.62 -24.56
CA ILE A 535 3.92 -20.19 -24.61
C ILE A 535 3.99 -18.75 -24.09
N LYS A 536 4.49 -18.58 -22.86
CA LYS A 536 4.67 -17.29 -22.19
C LYS A 536 6.10 -16.80 -22.44
N ARG A 537 6.23 -15.82 -23.31
CA ARG A 537 7.52 -15.19 -23.67
C ARG A 537 7.72 -13.94 -22.84
N GLY A 538 8.80 -13.90 -22.05
CA GLY A 538 9.22 -12.71 -21.30
C GLY A 538 9.51 -11.52 -22.23
N GLY A 539 9.38 -10.29 -21.71
CA GLY A 539 9.88 -9.11 -22.42
C GLY A 539 11.41 -9.17 -22.60
N PRO A 540 12.01 -8.46 -23.58
CA PRO A 540 13.46 -8.47 -23.75
C PRO A 540 14.17 -8.07 -22.45
N ALA A 541 15.18 -8.85 -22.06
CA ALA A 541 15.94 -8.65 -20.83
C ALA A 541 16.47 -7.21 -20.77
N LYS A 542 16.04 -6.45 -19.76
CA LYS A 542 16.50 -5.07 -19.53
C LYS A 542 17.78 -5.13 -18.71
N TYR A 543 18.94 -4.87 -19.32
CA TYR A 543 20.26 -4.55 -18.73
C TYR A 543 20.36 -4.55 -17.19
N SER A 544 20.13 -5.70 -16.59
CA SER A 544 20.61 -6.06 -15.27
C SER A 544 21.73 -7.06 -15.50
N SER A 545 22.67 -7.19 -14.56
CA SER A 545 23.74 -8.18 -14.66
C SER A 545 23.14 -9.54 -15.06
N GLU A 546 23.56 -10.09 -16.20
CA GLU A 546 23.02 -11.30 -16.84
C GLU A 546 22.82 -12.48 -15.88
N GLU A 547 23.58 -12.50 -14.78
CA GLU A 547 23.57 -13.55 -13.77
C GLU A 547 22.40 -13.47 -12.77
N SER A 548 21.85 -12.28 -12.48
CA SER A 548 20.76 -12.08 -11.50
C SER A 548 19.38 -12.39 -12.09
N ASP A 549 19.11 -11.98 -13.33
CA ASP A 549 17.82 -12.25 -13.99
C ASP A 549 17.74 -13.69 -14.51
N ARG A 550 18.84 -14.26 -15.03
CA ARG A 550 18.92 -15.72 -15.29
C ARG A 550 18.73 -16.52 -14.01
N GLY A 551 19.25 -16.04 -12.87
CA GLY A 551 19.04 -16.66 -11.56
C GLY A 551 17.56 -16.67 -11.12
N GLN A 552 16.80 -15.59 -11.38
CA GLN A 552 15.37 -15.52 -11.04
C GLN A 552 14.51 -16.41 -11.93
N PHE A 553 14.72 -16.39 -13.25
CA PHE A 553 14.02 -17.26 -14.20
C PHE A 553 14.27 -18.74 -13.88
N ARG A 554 15.53 -19.09 -13.60
CA ARG A 554 15.92 -20.44 -13.15
C ARG A 554 15.23 -20.83 -11.84
N ASN A 555 15.22 -19.96 -10.84
CA ASN A 555 14.50 -20.23 -9.59
C ASN A 555 13.00 -20.42 -9.80
N GLU A 556 12.38 -19.69 -10.75
CA GLU A 556 10.97 -19.87 -11.11
C GLU A 556 10.74 -21.22 -11.80
N VAL A 557 11.62 -21.63 -12.73
CA VAL A 557 11.56 -22.96 -13.36
C VAL A 557 11.71 -24.06 -12.30
N LEU A 558 12.66 -23.94 -11.37
CA LEU A 558 12.83 -24.89 -10.27
C LEU A 558 11.59 -24.98 -9.38
N LEU A 559 11.05 -23.82 -8.98
CA LEU A 559 9.85 -23.75 -8.16
C LEU A 559 8.65 -24.40 -8.86
N LEU A 560 8.40 -24.04 -10.12
CA LEU A 560 7.30 -24.59 -10.90
C LEU A 560 7.48 -26.08 -11.20
N SER A 561 8.71 -26.56 -11.32
CA SER A 561 9.01 -27.96 -11.65
C SER A 561 8.62 -28.98 -10.60
N ARG A 562 8.48 -28.56 -9.36
CA ARG A 562 8.08 -29.43 -8.25
C ARG A 562 6.58 -29.31 -7.91
N LEU A 563 5.88 -28.31 -8.45
CA LEU A 563 4.48 -28.07 -8.15
C LEU A 563 3.59 -28.89 -9.09
N HIS A 564 2.97 -29.94 -8.55
CA HIS A 564 2.09 -30.83 -9.29
C HIS A 564 0.77 -30.99 -8.56
N HIS A 565 -0.27 -30.35 -9.08
CA HIS A 565 -1.61 -30.44 -8.51
C HIS A 565 -2.67 -30.19 -9.58
N LYS A 566 -3.79 -30.90 -9.51
CA LYS A 566 -4.88 -30.82 -10.51
C LYS A 566 -5.47 -29.41 -10.68
N ASN A 567 -5.36 -28.58 -9.63
CA ASN A 567 -5.86 -27.19 -9.60
C ASN A 567 -4.75 -26.14 -9.73
N LEU A 568 -3.56 -26.51 -10.21
CA LEU A 568 -2.50 -25.58 -10.59
C LEU A 568 -2.16 -25.78 -12.06
N VAL A 569 -1.87 -24.71 -12.79
CA VAL A 569 -1.45 -24.81 -14.19
C VAL A 569 -0.06 -25.43 -14.25
N ARG A 570 0.07 -26.53 -14.99
CA ARG A 570 1.31 -27.29 -15.09
C ARG A 570 2.30 -26.64 -16.05
N LEU A 571 3.55 -26.54 -15.60
CA LEU A 571 4.69 -26.22 -16.47
C LEU A 571 5.08 -27.48 -17.26
N GLU A 572 5.08 -27.37 -18.59
CA GLU A 572 5.47 -28.44 -19.52
C GLU A 572 6.95 -28.37 -19.88
N GLY A 573 7.46 -27.15 -19.95
CA GLY A 573 8.79 -26.89 -20.45
C GLY A 573 9.23 -25.45 -20.31
N PHE A 574 10.46 -25.21 -20.70
CA PHE A 574 11.03 -23.89 -20.82
C PHE A 574 12.01 -23.85 -22.00
N CYS A 575 12.37 -22.65 -22.39
CA CYS A 575 13.47 -22.34 -23.29
C CYS A 575 14.37 -21.31 -22.59
N ASP A 576 15.66 -21.62 -22.51
CA ASP A 576 16.74 -20.75 -22.01
C ASP A 576 17.84 -20.67 -23.09
N ASP A 577 17.45 -20.26 -24.31
CA ASP A 577 18.35 -20.09 -25.45
C ASP A 577 18.76 -18.61 -25.57
N GLU A 578 20.06 -18.32 -25.49
CA GLU A 578 20.64 -16.96 -25.58
C GLU A 578 19.98 -15.94 -24.62
N ASP A 579 19.16 -15.03 -25.16
CA ASP A 579 18.43 -13.96 -24.46
C ASP A 579 16.91 -14.26 -24.36
N GLN A 580 16.47 -15.45 -24.77
CA GLN A 580 15.06 -15.84 -24.82
C GLN A 580 14.68 -16.73 -23.64
N GLN A 581 14.10 -16.10 -22.61
CA GLN A 581 13.51 -16.77 -21.46
C GLN A 581 12.01 -16.99 -21.68
N ILE A 582 11.62 -18.24 -21.92
CA ILE A 582 10.24 -18.60 -22.27
C ILE A 582 9.77 -19.77 -21.40
N LEU A 583 8.57 -19.64 -20.84
CA LEU A 583 7.90 -20.70 -20.09
C LEU A 583 6.78 -21.29 -20.94
N VAL A 584 6.69 -22.62 -20.97
CA VAL A 584 5.71 -23.38 -21.75
C VAL A 584 4.79 -24.12 -20.78
N TYR A 585 3.50 -23.82 -20.84
CA TYR A 585 2.46 -24.35 -19.96
C TYR A 585 1.46 -25.21 -20.74
N GLU A 586 0.69 -26.02 -20.02
CA GLU A 586 -0.52 -26.63 -20.59
C GLU A 586 -1.49 -25.55 -21.11
N TYR A 587 -2.16 -25.83 -22.23
CA TYR A 587 -3.10 -24.88 -22.82
C TYR A 587 -4.49 -24.95 -22.14
N MET A 588 -4.95 -23.81 -21.64
CA MET A 588 -6.24 -23.67 -20.97
C MET A 588 -7.27 -23.07 -21.93
N LYS A 589 -7.98 -23.93 -22.69
CA LYS A 589 -8.83 -23.54 -23.83
C LYS A 589 -9.95 -22.57 -23.50
N LEU A 590 -10.54 -22.67 -22.31
CA LEU A 590 -11.64 -21.79 -21.92
C LEU A 590 -11.14 -20.42 -21.42
N GLY A 591 -9.85 -20.26 -21.15
CA GLY A 591 -9.25 -19.00 -20.74
C GLY A 591 -9.49 -18.69 -19.26
N ASN A 592 -9.52 -17.40 -18.89
CA ASN A 592 -9.57 -16.96 -17.50
C ASN A 592 -10.99 -16.68 -16.97
N LEU A 593 -11.17 -16.90 -15.67
CA LEU A 593 -12.43 -16.72 -14.94
C LEU A 593 -12.98 -15.29 -15.04
N HIS A 594 -12.11 -14.26 -15.06
CA HIS A 594 -12.53 -12.86 -15.18
C HIS A 594 -13.40 -12.61 -16.42
N ARG A 595 -13.04 -13.18 -17.57
CA ARG A 595 -13.81 -13.04 -18.83
C ARG A 595 -15.19 -13.70 -18.75
N HIS A 596 -15.30 -14.82 -18.03
CA HIS A 596 -16.58 -15.51 -17.87
C HIS A 596 -17.53 -14.79 -16.91
N LEU A 597 -16.98 -14.25 -15.82
CA LEU A 597 -17.78 -13.58 -14.80
C LEU A 597 -18.23 -12.16 -15.25
N HIS A 598 -17.31 -11.41 -15.86
CA HIS A 598 -17.46 -9.97 -16.13
C HIS A 598 -17.47 -9.59 -17.63
N GLY A 599 -17.19 -10.51 -18.54
CA GLY A 599 -17.09 -10.24 -19.98
C GLY A 599 -18.43 -10.32 -20.73
N ILE A 600 -18.50 -9.66 -21.90
CA ILE A 600 -19.72 -9.57 -22.73
C ILE A 600 -20.05 -10.89 -23.45
N LYS A 601 -19.06 -11.80 -23.61
CA LYS A 601 -19.19 -13.07 -24.36
C LYS A 601 -18.80 -14.31 -23.53
N GLY A 602 -18.88 -14.24 -22.20
CA GLY A 602 -18.53 -15.34 -21.29
C GLY A 602 -19.62 -16.41 -21.17
N MET A 603 -19.24 -17.63 -20.81
CA MET A 603 -20.19 -18.66 -20.36
C MET A 603 -20.87 -18.22 -19.07
N THR A 604 -22.19 -18.42 -18.95
CA THR A 604 -22.93 -18.23 -17.71
C THR A 604 -22.76 -19.44 -16.81
N PHE A 605 -22.21 -19.24 -15.61
CA PHE A 605 -22.07 -20.31 -14.62
C PHE A 605 -23.27 -20.33 -13.67
N ASP A 606 -23.88 -21.51 -13.55
CA ASP A 606 -24.81 -21.78 -12.46
C ASP A 606 -24.10 -21.79 -11.10
N TRP A 607 -24.87 -21.77 -10.02
CA TRP A 607 -24.32 -21.70 -8.67
C TRP A 607 -23.44 -22.90 -8.33
N TYR A 608 -23.79 -24.10 -8.81
CA TYR A 608 -23.05 -25.33 -8.53
C TYR A 608 -21.65 -25.22 -9.13
N LYS A 609 -21.55 -24.73 -10.37
CA LYS A 609 -20.27 -24.56 -11.04
C LYS A 609 -19.42 -23.48 -10.39
N ARG A 610 -20.02 -22.40 -9.90
CA ARG A 610 -19.29 -21.36 -9.13
C ARG A 610 -18.71 -21.93 -7.83
N LEU A 611 -19.46 -22.78 -7.12
CA LEU A 611 -18.99 -23.47 -5.92
C LEU A 611 -17.85 -24.46 -6.25
N GLU A 612 -17.97 -25.21 -7.35
CA GLU A 612 -16.91 -26.13 -7.82
C GLU A 612 -15.62 -25.37 -8.13
N ILE A 613 -15.71 -24.22 -8.80
CA ILE A 613 -14.56 -23.33 -9.07
C ILE A 613 -13.94 -22.82 -7.75
N ALA A 614 -14.75 -22.40 -6.78
CA ALA A 614 -14.25 -21.96 -5.47
C ALA A 614 -13.49 -23.07 -4.73
N VAL A 615 -14.01 -24.30 -4.76
CA VAL A 615 -13.37 -25.49 -4.19
C VAL A 615 -12.05 -25.82 -4.88
N ASP A 616 -12.03 -25.79 -6.21
CA ASP A 616 -10.84 -26.03 -7.01
C ASP A 616 -9.71 -25.05 -6.67
N VAL A 617 -10.02 -23.75 -6.61
CA VAL A 617 -9.05 -22.72 -6.22
C VAL A 617 -8.60 -22.92 -4.77
N ALA A 618 -9.53 -23.24 -3.86
CA ALA A 618 -9.19 -23.45 -2.45
C ALA A 618 -8.20 -24.63 -2.26
N ARG A 619 -8.42 -25.73 -2.97
CA ARG A 619 -7.53 -26.91 -2.98
C ARG A 619 -6.16 -26.59 -3.58
N GLY A 620 -6.12 -25.80 -4.65
CA GLY A 620 -4.86 -25.34 -5.24
C GLY A 620 -4.02 -24.52 -4.26
N LEU A 621 -4.63 -23.59 -3.53
CA LEU A 621 -3.93 -22.78 -2.52
C LEU A 621 -3.55 -23.60 -1.28
N ASP A 622 -4.39 -24.51 -0.80
CA ASP A 622 -4.04 -25.40 0.31
C ASP A 622 -2.83 -26.29 -0.04
N TYR A 623 -2.75 -26.80 -1.27
CA TYR A 623 -1.57 -27.51 -1.75
C TYR A 623 -0.30 -26.64 -1.63
N LEU A 624 -0.34 -25.39 -2.09
CA LEU A 624 0.79 -24.47 -2.00
C LEU A 624 1.20 -24.14 -0.55
N HIS A 625 0.23 -24.03 0.36
CA HIS A 625 0.49 -23.61 1.74
C HIS A 625 0.86 -24.75 2.68
N SER A 626 0.30 -25.94 2.45
CA SER A 626 0.36 -27.08 3.38
C SER A 626 1.25 -28.22 2.89
N PHE A 627 1.45 -28.35 1.57
CA PHE A 627 2.13 -29.51 0.98
C PHE A 627 3.38 -29.17 0.16
N ALA A 628 3.52 -27.93 -0.30
CA ALA A 628 4.78 -27.47 -0.88
C ALA A 628 5.81 -27.25 0.25
N ASP A 629 7.04 -27.72 0.04
CA ASP A 629 8.14 -27.58 0.98
C ASP A 629 9.35 -26.90 0.32
N PRO A 630 9.70 -25.65 0.69
CA PRO A 630 8.98 -24.79 1.64
C PRO A 630 7.60 -24.32 1.13
N PRO A 631 6.67 -23.91 2.02
CA PRO A 631 5.38 -23.36 1.63
C PRO A 631 5.50 -22.21 0.64
N VAL A 632 4.62 -22.19 -0.36
CA VAL A 632 4.63 -21.21 -1.46
C VAL A 632 3.50 -20.22 -1.29
N ILE A 633 3.82 -18.93 -1.30
CA ILE A 633 2.83 -17.84 -1.24
C ILE A 633 2.69 -17.25 -2.65
N HIS A 634 1.49 -17.29 -3.22
CA HIS A 634 1.22 -16.92 -4.61
C HIS A 634 1.25 -15.39 -4.83
N ARG A 635 0.67 -14.61 -3.91
CA ARG A 635 0.63 -13.12 -3.88
C ARG A 635 -0.20 -12.40 -4.95
N ASP A 636 -0.79 -13.11 -5.91
CA ASP A 636 -1.60 -12.49 -6.97
C ASP A 636 -2.81 -13.35 -7.35
N VAL A 637 -3.49 -13.91 -6.34
CA VAL A 637 -4.72 -14.67 -6.54
C VAL A 637 -5.85 -13.72 -6.95
N LYS A 638 -6.35 -13.88 -8.18
CA LYS A 638 -7.42 -13.06 -8.76
C LYS A 638 -8.08 -13.79 -9.94
N PRO A 639 -9.29 -13.40 -10.38
CA PRO A 639 -10.00 -14.10 -11.46
C PRO A 639 -9.29 -14.11 -12.81
N SER A 640 -8.37 -13.18 -13.10
CA SER A 640 -7.58 -13.22 -14.34
C SER A 640 -6.43 -14.25 -14.30
N ASN A 641 -6.04 -14.70 -13.11
CA ASN A 641 -5.01 -15.73 -12.88
C ASN A 641 -5.63 -17.10 -12.55
N ILE A 642 -6.95 -17.25 -12.67
CA ILE A 642 -7.65 -18.53 -12.51
C ILE A 642 -8.14 -18.94 -13.90
N LEU A 643 -7.57 -20.02 -14.45
CA LEU A 643 -7.85 -20.52 -15.80
C LEU A 643 -8.75 -21.75 -15.75
N LEU A 644 -9.52 -21.95 -16.82
CA LEU A 644 -10.45 -23.08 -16.97
C LEU A 644 -9.98 -24.00 -18.12
N ASP A 645 -9.89 -25.29 -17.85
CA ASP A 645 -9.56 -26.30 -18.87
C ASP A 645 -10.81 -26.73 -19.66
N ASP A 646 -10.65 -27.65 -20.61
CA ASP A 646 -11.73 -28.18 -21.45
C ASP A 646 -12.86 -28.84 -20.65
N ASN A 647 -12.58 -29.28 -19.42
CA ASN A 647 -13.53 -29.89 -18.49
C ASN A 647 -14.10 -28.88 -17.48
N LEU A 648 -13.83 -27.59 -17.68
CA LEU A 648 -14.15 -26.49 -16.78
C LEU A 648 -13.51 -26.62 -15.37
N VAL A 649 -12.43 -27.39 -15.21
CA VAL A 649 -11.70 -27.46 -13.93
C VAL A 649 -10.91 -26.16 -13.76
N ALA A 650 -11.02 -25.53 -12.58
CA ALA A 650 -10.29 -24.31 -12.31
C ALA A 650 -8.85 -24.62 -11.88
N LYS A 651 -7.89 -23.91 -12.49
CA LYS A 651 -6.47 -24.01 -12.18
C LYS A 651 -5.86 -22.63 -11.95
N ILE A 652 -5.05 -22.51 -10.91
CA ILE A 652 -4.34 -21.27 -10.57
C ILE A 652 -3.10 -21.15 -11.45
N ALA A 653 -2.89 -19.96 -12.02
CA ALA A 653 -1.82 -19.63 -12.96
C ALA A 653 -1.02 -18.40 -12.50
N ASP A 654 0.10 -18.15 -13.18
CA ASP A 654 0.96 -16.96 -13.02
C ASP A 654 1.70 -16.85 -11.68
N PHE A 655 2.73 -17.68 -11.52
CA PHE A 655 3.58 -17.72 -10.33
C PHE A 655 4.75 -16.72 -10.35
N GLY A 656 4.80 -15.79 -11.31
CA GLY A 656 5.96 -14.92 -11.57
C GLY A 656 6.36 -13.96 -10.43
N ILE A 657 5.55 -13.84 -9.37
CA ILE A 657 5.91 -13.12 -8.15
C ILE A 657 5.88 -13.97 -6.89
N SER A 658 5.61 -15.27 -7.03
CA SER A 658 5.46 -16.21 -5.91
C SER A 658 6.74 -16.29 -5.10
N LYS A 659 6.60 -16.57 -3.80
CA LYS A 659 7.75 -16.61 -2.90
C LYS A 659 7.68 -17.80 -1.96
N GLU A 660 8.80 -18.49 -1.85
CA GLU A 660 9.03 -19.53 -0.84
C GLU A 660 9.10 -18.90 0.55
N SER A 661 8.46 -19.56 1.52
CA SER A 661 8.49 -19.16 2.93
C SER A 661 9.41 -20.08 3.72
N SER A 662 10.57 -19.60 4.17
CA SER A 662 11.47 -20.39 5.02
C SER A 662 10.80 -20.76 6.36
N GLU A 663 10.78 -22.04 6.73
CA GLU A 663 10.11 -22.58 7.94
C GLU A 663 10.50 -21.90 9.26
N ILE A 664 11.63 -21.20 9.32
CA ILE A 664 12.17 -20.56 10.54
C ILE A 664 11.55 -19.18 10.80
N LYS A 665 10.78 -18.60 9.86
CA LYS A 665 10.17 -17.26 10.01
C LYS A 665 8.65 -17.31 9.86
N THR A 666 7.93 -16.74 10.82
CA THR A 666 6.46 -16.55 10.78
C THR A 666 5.96 -15.64 9.65
N HIS A 667 6.88 -15.07 8.85
CA HIS A 667 6.61 -14.17 7.74
C HIS A 667 7.85 -14.01 6.84
N VAL A 668 7.62 -13.65 5.58
CA VAL A 668 8.67 -13.24 4.65
C VAL A 668 8.66 -11.72 4.51
N SER A 669 9.76 -11.04 4.87
CA SER A 669 9.90 -9.59 4.65
C SER A 669 10.22 -9.33 3.17
N THR A 670 9.28 -8.77 2.43
CA THR A 670 9.42 -8.51 0.99
C THR A 670 8.60 -7.29 0.56
N GLY A 671 9.09 -6.52 -0.41
CA GLY A 671 8.40 -5.33 -0.92
C GLY A 671 6.99 -5.67 -1.45
N PRO A 672 6.00 -4.76 -1.34
CA PRO A 672 4.62 -5.02 -1.75
C PRO A 672 4.52 -5.41 -3.23
N ALA A 673 3.86 -6.52 -3.57
CA ALA A 673 3.48 -6.90 -4.93
C ALA A 673 2.13 -7.65 -4.92
N GLY A 674 1.29 -7.43 -5.95
CA GLY A 674 -0.09 -7.91 -6.06
C GLY A 674 -1.02 -6.90 -6.76
N THR A 675 -2.30 -7.24 -6.97
CA THR A 675 -3.29 -6.41 -7.70
C THR A 675 -4.22 -5.64 -6.75
N ALA A 676 -4.46 -4.34 -7.03
CA ALA A 676 -5.38 -3.51 -6.26
C ALA A 676 -6.79 -4.13 -6.20
N GLY A 677 -7.37 -4.23 -5.00
CA GLY A 677 -8.66 -4.90 -4.73
C GLY A 677 -8.52 -6.30 -4.15
N TYR A 678 -7.47 -7.05 -4.51
CA TYR A 678 -7.17 -8.39 -3.98
C TYR A 678 -5.98 -8.39 -3.01
N PHE A 679 -5.35 -7.23 -2.83
CA PHE A 679 -4.11 -7.06 -2.08
C PHE A 679 -4.37 -7.05 -0.56
N ASP A 680 -3.65 -7.89 0.20
CA ASP A 680 -3.77 -7.92 1.66
C ASP A 680 -3.32 -6.58 2.29
N PRO A 681 -4.23 -5.85 2.96
CA PRO A 681 -3.92 -4.54 3.52
C PRO A 681 -2.93 -4.62 4.69
N GLN A 682 -2.89 -5.73 5.46
CA GLN A 682 -1.90 -5.89 6.53
C GLN A 682 -0.51 -6.21 6.00
N TYR A 683 -0.42 -6.99 4.93
CA TYR A 683 0.85 -7.17 4.22
C TYR A 683 1.37 -5.83 3.65
N PHE A 684 0.49 -5.02 3.05
CA PHE A 684 0.84 -3.68 2.58
C PHE A 684 1.39 -2.78 3.70
N LEU A 685 0.69 -2.73 4.83
CA LEU A 685 1.04 -1.87 5.97
C LEU A 685 2.29 -2.34 6.73
N ARG A 686 2.45 -3.66 6.93
CA ARG A 686 3.49 -4.23 7.82
C ARG A 686 4.70 -4.80 7.07
N ARG A 687 4.63 -4.93 5.73
CA ARG A 687 5.63 -5.61 4.87
C ARG A 687 5.95 -7.05 5.29
N GLN A 688 5.03 -7.70 6.00
CA GLN A 688 5.12 -9.09 6.45
C GLN A 688 4.25 -9.95 5.55
N LEU A 689 4.83 -10.69 4.62
CA LEU A 689 4.09 -11.59 3.74
C LEU A 689 3.87 -12.95 4.43
N THR A 690 2.66 -13.50 4.34
CA THR A 690 2.29 -14.81 4.89
C THR A 690 1.29 -15.51 3.99
N THR A 691 1.07 -16.81 4.18
CA THR A 691 0.00 -17.59 3.52
C THR A 691 -1.38 -16.97 3.71
N ALA A 692 -1.62 -16.31 4.85
CA ALA A 692 -2.86 -15.57 5.11
C ALA A 692 -3.09 -14.36 4.18
N SER A 693 -2.08 -13.93 3.42
CA SER A 693 -2.24 -12.91 2.38
C SER A 693 -2.95 -13.49 1.15
N ASP A 694 -2.67 -14.73 0.76
CA ASP A 694 -3.42 -15.43 -0.30
C ASP A 694 -4.85 -15.75 0.15
N VAL A 695 -5.06 -16.05 1.44
CA VAL A 695 -6.41 -16.24 2.01
C VAL A 695 -7.27 -14.98 1.83
N TYR A 696 -6.69 -13.80 2.04
CA TYR A 696 -7.40 -12.53 1.81
C TYR A 696 -7.83 -12.41 0.35
N SER A 697 -6.90 -12.63 -0.57
CA SER A 697 -7.17 -12.57 -2.01
C SER A 697 -8.22 -13.60 -2.44
N PHE A 698 -8.18 -14.82 -1.89
CA PHE A 698 -9.20 -15.85 -2.09
C PHE A 698 -10.58 -15.39 -1.60
N GLY A 699 -10.67 -14.76 -0.42
CA GLY A 699 -11.92 -14.22 0.11
C GLY A 699 -12.58 -13.24 -0.86
N VAL A 700 -11.79 -12.37 -1.50
CA VAL A 700 -12.27 -11.46 -2.55
C VAL A 700 -12.77 -12.22 -3.78
N VAL A 701 -12.03 -13.22 -4.26
CA VAL A 701 -12.46 -14.08 -5.38
C VAL A 701 -13.77 -14.81 -5.07
N LEU A 702 -13.94 -15.30 -3.85
CA LEU A 702 -15.16 -15.97 -3.41
C LEU A 702 -16.36 -15.01 -3.43
N LEU A 703 -16.19 -13.79 -2.93
CA LEU A 703 -17.24 -12.76 -2.99
C LEU A 703 -17.57 -12.33 -4.43
N GLU A 704 -16.58 -12.31 -5.33
CA GLU A 704 -16.86 -12.07 -6.76
C GLU A 704 -17.68 -13.19 -7.38
N LEU A 705 -17.32 -14.45 -7.10
CA LEU A 705 -18.08 -15.61 -7.60
C LEU A 705 -19.54 -15.55 -7.11
N ILE A 706 -19.79 -15.14 -5.87
CA ILE A 706 -21.13 -15.03 -5.31
C ILE A 706 -21.92 -13.87 -5.94
N SER A 707 -21.30 -12.71 -6.08
CA SER A 707 -22.00 -11.46 -6.43
C SER A 707 -22.00 -11.11 -7.91
N GLY A 708 -21.09 -11.68 -8.69
CA GLY A 708 -20.85 -11.25 -10.07
C GLY A 708 -20.34 -9.80 -10.18
N ARG A 709 -19.99 -9.14 -9.06
CA ARG A 709 -19.40 -7.80 -9.02
C ARG A 709 -17.87 -7.88 -9.01
N LYS A 710 -17.22 -6.85 -9.55
CA LYS A 710 -15.75 -6.72 -9.52
C LYS A 710 -15.27 -6.26 -8.14
N ALA A 711 -14.07 -6.67 -7.72
CA ALA A 711 -13.46 -6.25 -6.46
C ALA A 711 -13.39 -4.73 -6.26
N ILE A 712 -13.13 -3.98 -7.35
CA ILE A 712 -13.19 -2.52 -7.41
C ILE A 712 -14.08 -2.11 -8.58
N ALA A 713 -15.17 -1.40 -8.29
CA ALA A 713 -16.04 -0.82 -9.29
C ALA A 713 -15.61 0.61 -9.60
N PHE A 714 -15.24 0.87 -10.87
CA PHE A 714 -14.78 2.19 -11.34
C PHE A 714 -15.92 3.13 -11.76
N HIS A 715 -17.16 2.62 -11.85
CA HIS A 715 -18.36 3.36 -12.24
C HIS A 715 -19.52 2.94 -11.33
N CYS A 716 -19.64 3.56 -10.16
CA CYS A 716 -20.79 3.42 -9.28
C CYS A 716 -21.63 4.72 -9.29
N PRO A 717 -22.96 4.64 -9.15
CA PRO A 717 -23.76 5.78 -8.72
C PRO A 717 -23.20 6.35 -7.40
N GLU A 718 -23.36 7.64 -7.14
CA GLU A 718 -22.77 8.37 -5.99
C GLU A 718 -23.07 7.77 -4.59
N ASP A 719 -24.02 6.82 -4.51
CA ASP A 719 -24.50 6.16 -3.29
C ASP A 719 -24.02 4.72 -3.05
N GLU A 720 -23.22 4.10 -3.95
CA GLU A 720 -22.74 2.72 -3.79
C GLU A 720 -21.23 2.62 -3.51
N GLU A 721 -20.87 1.79 -2.53
CA GLU A 721 -19.48 1.47 -2.18
C GLU A 721 -18.71 0.88 -3.38
N SER A 722 -17.54 1.46 -3.67
CA SER A 722 -16.68 1.02 -4.79
C SER A 722 -15.89 -0.26 -4.47
N ASN A 723 -15.74 -0.60 -3.18
CA ASN A 723 -15.04 -1.78 -2.71
C ASN A 723 -16.01 -2.93 -2.41
N LEU A 724 -15.79 -4.09 -3.02
CA LEU A 724 -16.67 -5.25 -2.90
C LEU A 724 -16.84 -5.75 -1.45
N ILE A 725 -15.78 -5.74 -0.65
CA ILE A 725 -15.83 -6.24 0.74
C ILE A 725 -16.72 -5.31 1.57
N GLU A 726 -16.52 -4.00 1.45
CA GLU A 726 -17.27 -3.02 2.25
C GLU A 726 -18.75 -2.97 1.83
N TRP A 727 -19.01 -3.04 0.53
CA TRP A 727 -20.35 -3.22 -0.02
C TRP A 727 -21.04 -4.48 0.55
N THR A 728 -20.33 -5.61 0.57
CA THR A 728 -20.89 -6.88 1.08
C THR A 728 -21.22 -6.79 2.56
N LYS A 729 -20.33 -6.21 3.40
CA LYS A 729 -20.62 -5.99 4.82
C LYS A 729 -21.83 -5.12 5.04
N GLN A 730 -21.95 -4.01 4.30
CA GLN A 730 -23.10 -3.11 4.38
C GLN A 730 -24.41 -3.84 4.05
N LYS A 731 -24.39 -4.74 3.06
CA LYS A 731 -25.54 -5.58 2.72
C LYS A 731 -25.86 -6.61 3.82
N MET A 732 -24.85 -7.23 4.42
CA MET A 732 -25.05 -8.17 5.53
C MET A 732 -25.75 -7.51 6.74
N GLU A 733 -25.52 -6.21 6.97
CA GLU A 733 -26.17 -5.45 8.05
C GLU A 733 -27.68 -5.24 7.84
N GLN A 734 -28.18 -5.43 6.61
CA GLN A 734 -29.62 -5.31 6.28
C GLN A 734 -30.38 -6.62 6.55
N GLY A 735 -29.74 -7.60 7.21
CA GLY A 735 -30.33 -8.91 7.50
C GLY A 735 -30.59 -9.72 6.23
N ARG A 736 -31.56 -10.63 6.28
CA ARG A 736 -31.82 -11.63 5.21
C ARG A 736 -32.03 -11.02 3.82
N ALA A 737 -32.78 -9.93 3.72
CA ALA A 737 -33.01 -9.25 2.43
C ALA A 737 -31.72 -8.65 1.83
N GLY A 738 -30.80 -8.25 2.69
CA GLY A 738 -29.48 -7.76 2.29
C GLY A 738 -28.61 -8.86 1.69
N ILE A 739 -28.58 -10.05 2.31
CA ILE A 739 -27.81 -11.21 1.81
C ILE A 739 -28.31 -11.64 0.42
N GLU A 740 -29.64 -11.68 0.23
CA GLU A 740 -30.20 -12.00 -1.09
C GLU A 740 -29.79 -10.96 -2.15
N SER A 741 -29.62 -9.70 -1.78
CA SER A 741 -29.12 -8.66 -2.68
C SER A 741 -27.62 -8.74 -3.01
N VAL A 742 -26.84 -9.54 -2.26
CA VAL A 742 -25.44 -9.81 -2.56
C VAL A 742 -25.30 -10.77 -3.74
N VAL A 743 -26.27 -11.66 -3.94
CA VAL A 743 -26.18 -12.75 -4.91
C VAL A 743 -26.31 -12.21 -6.34
N ASP A 744 -25.50 -12.75 -7.25
CA ASP A 744 -25.50 -12.37 -8.66
C ASP A 744 -26.91 -12.51 -9.27
N PRO A 745 -27.50 -11.42 -9.79
CA PRO A 745 -28.80 -11.45 -10.45
C PRO A 745 -28.89 -12.47 -11.61
N LYS A 746 -27.76 -12.80 -12.26
CA LYS A 746 -27.68 -13.81 -13.33
C LYS A 746 -28.01 -15.24 -12.86
N LEU A 747 -28.06 -15.48 -11.55
CA LEU A 747 -28.48 -16.77 -10.99
C LEU A 747 -30.00 -16.92 -10.88
N GLU A 748 -30.78 -15.87 -11.16
CA GLU A 748 -32.25 -15.90 -11.24
C GLU A 748 -32.94 -16.53 -10.02
N GLY A 749 -32.35 -16.41 -8.82
CA GLY A 749 -32.90 -17.02 -7.60
C GLY A 749 -32.68 -18.53 -7.47
N VAL A 750 -31.98 -19.18 -8.41
CA VAL A 750 -31.71 -20.63 -8.42
C VAL A 750 -30.42 -20.92 -7.66
N TYR A 751 -30.50 -20.90 -6.33
CA TYR A 751 -29.39 -21.29 -5.45
C TYR A 751 -29.89 -21.69 -4.04
N PRO A 752 -29.16 -22.54 -3.30
CA PRO A 752 -29.53 -22.90 -1.94
C PRO A 752 -29.19 -21.75 -0.97
N ARG A 753 -30.20 -21.13 -0.39
CA ARG A 753 -30.06 -19.90 0.43
C ARG A 753 -29.14 -20.10 1.64
N GLU A 754 -29.32 -21.17 2.40
CA GLU A 754 -28.52 -21.48 3.60
C GLU A 754 -27.02 -21.69 3.28
N LEU A 755 -26.73 -22.30 2.13
CA LEU A 755 -25.34 -22.48 1.67
C LEU A 755 -24.73 -21.14 1.27
N PHE A 756 -25.50 -20.25 0.61
CA PHE A 756 -25.00 -18.94 0.19
C PHE A 756 -24.68 -18.02 1.36
N GLU A 757 -25.48 -18.04 2.43
CA GLU A 757 -25.16 -17.33 3.68
C GLU A 757 -23.80 -17.76 4.24
N THR A 758 -23.56 -19.07 4.28
CA THR A 758 -22.28 -19.65 4.74
C THR A 758 -21.11 -19.24 3.85
N LEU A 759 -21.31 -19.18 2.53
CA LEU A 759 -20.26 -18.78 1.58
C LEU A 759 -19.92 -17.29 1.68
N VAL A 760 -20.92 -16.42 1.92
CA VAL A 760 -20.69 -14.98 2.14
C VAL A 760 -19.93 -14.75 3.43
N ASP A 761 -20.32 -15.42 4.53
CA ASP A 761 -19.59 -15.33 5.81
C ASP A 761 -18.14 -15.80 5.66
N LEU A 762 -17.93 -16.95 5.01
CA LEU A 762 -16.59 -17.46 4.74
C LEU A 762 -15.76 -16.49 3.90
N GLY A 763 -16.35 -15.88 2.86
CA GLY A 763 -15.71 -14.85 2.03
C GLY A 763 -15.25 -13.65 2.85
N LEU A 764 -16.13 -13.11 3.70
CA LEU A 764 -15.83 -11.98 4.58
C LEU A 764 -14.78 -12.31 5.64
N LYS A 765 -14.81 -13.53 6.19
CA LYS A 765 -13.84 -14.01 7.18
C LYS A 765 -12.45 -14.18 6.57
N CYS A 766 -12.38 -14.73 5.35
CA CYS A 766 -11.14 -14.81 4.56
C CYS A 766 -10.59 -13.42 4.22
N SER A 767 -11.45 -12.50 3.79
CA SER A 767 -11.09 -11.13 3.45
C SER A 767 -11.04 -10.16 4.66
N SER A 768 -10.93 -10.70 5.88
CA SER A 768 -10.84 -9.87 7.08
C SER A 768 -9.56 -9.04 7.09
N PHE A 769 -9.61 -7.82 7.60
CA PHE A 769 -8.41 -7.00 7.80
C PHE A 769 -7.41 -7.73 8.71
N LYS A 770 -7.87 -8.39 9.77
CA LYS A 770 -7.02 -9.04 10.78
C LYS A 770 -6.53 -10.42 10.32
N ARG A 771 -5.22 -10.62 10.23
CA ARG A 771 -4.61 -11.90 9.80
C ARG A 771 -5.03 -13.09 10.65
N ASN A 772 -5.08 -12.95 11.97
CA ASN A 772 -5.41 -14.02 12.91
C ASN A 772 -6.89 -14.46 12.83
N VAL A 773 -7.76 -13.65 12.24
CA VAL A 773 -9.18 -14.02 12.00
C VAL A 773 -9.33 -14.88 10.75
N ARG A 774 -8.40 -14.75 9.80
CA ARG A 774 -8.47 -15.46 8.52
C ARG A 774 -8.23 -16.96 8.75
N PRO A 775 -9.12 -17.85 8.27
CA PRO A 775 -8.87 -19.27 8.32
C PRO A 775 -7.64 -19.64 7.46
N THR A 776 -7.00 -20.77 7.74
CA THR A 776 -6.02 -21.32 6.78
C THR A 776 -6.75 -21.89 5.57
N MET A 777 -6.07 -22.02 4.43
CA MET A 777 -6.70 -22.64 3.24
C MET A 777 -7.15 -24.08 3.49
N LYS A 778 -6.44 -24.82 4.35
CA LYS A 778 -6.89 -26.13 4.86
C LYS A 778 -8.26 -26.07 5.52
N VAL A 779 -8.49 -25.07 6.38
CA VAL A 779 -9.80 -24.87 7.04
C VAL A 779 -10.85 -24.44 6.01
N VAL A 780 -10.50 -23.55 5.07
CA VAL A 780 -11.40 -23.15 3.97
C VAL A 780 -11.85 -24.37 3.16
N VAL A 781 -10.94 -25.25 2.75
CA VAL A 781 -11.26 -26.50 2.04
C VAL A 781 -12.16 -27.39 2.88
N SER A 782 -11.88 -27.53 4.18
CA SER A 782 -12.71 -28.35 5.09
C SER A 782 -14.15 -27.84 5.24
N ILE A 783 -14.40 -26.55 4.97
CA ILE A 783 -15.73 -25.95 4.96
C ILE A 783 -16.38 -26.14 3.58
N LEU A 784 -15.65 -25.86 2.48
CA LEU A 784 -16.21 -25.87 1.13
C LEU A 784 -16.51 -27.27 0.59
N ASP A 785 -15.68 -28.27 0.90
CA ASP A 785 -15.85 -29.64 0.38
C ASP A 785 -17.17 -30.29 0.81
N PRO A 786 -17.58 -30.24 2.10
CA PRO A 786 -18.90 -30.70 2.52
C PRO A 786 -20.05 -29.95 1.84
N LEU A 787 -19.91 -28.64 1.62
CA LEU A 787 -20.94 -27.84 0.94
C LEU A 787 -21.12 -28.28 -0.51
N LEU A 788 -20.02 -28.58 -1.22
CA LEU A 788 -20.06 -29.10 -2.59
C LEU A 788 -20.64 -30.53 -2.67
N GLN A 789 -20.43 -31.36 -1.64
CA GLN A 789 -21.03 -32.69 -1.57
C GLN A 789 -22.54 -32.64 -1.26
N ALA A 790 -22.95 -31.72 -0.39
CA ALA A 790 -24.36 -31.48 -0.07
C ALA A 790 -25.12 -30.83 -1.24
N ALA A 791 -24.43 -30.10 -2.10
CA ALA A 791 -24.97 -29.48 -3.29
C ALA A 791 -25.46 -30.54 -4.29
N LYS A 792 -26.77 -30.57 -4.59
CA LYS A 792 -27.30 -31.43 -5.66
C LYS A 792 -26.82 -30.92 -7.01
N LYS A 793 -26.05 -31.74 -7.73
CA LYS A 793 -25.65 -31.45 -9.11
C LYS A 793 -26.91 -31.30 -9.97
N PRO A 794 -27.13 -30.15 -10.63
CA PRO A 794 -28.30 -29.99 -11.50
C PRO A 794 -28.26 -31.03 -12.63
N PRO A 795 -29.44 -31.52 -13.11
CA PRO A 795 -29.47 -32.42 -14.25
C PRO A 795 -28.78 -31.75 -15.44
N ARG A 796 -27.90 -32.49 -16.15
CA ARG A 796 -27.15 -31.98 -17.30
C ARG A 796 -28.11 -31.30 -18.28
N ARG A 797 -28.20 -29.97 -18.24
CA ARG A 797 -28.59 -29.22 -19.42
C ARG A 797 -27.42 -29.41 -20.37
N ASN A 798 -27.68 -29.90 -21.58
CA ASN A 798 -26.72 -29.78 -22.66
C ASN A 798 -26.37 -28.29 -22.73
N ILE A 799 -25.21 -27.91 -22.20
CA ILE A 799 -24.62 -26.62 -22.48
C ILE A 799 -24.37 -26.71 -23.97
N SER A 800 -25.28 -26.14 -24.77
CA SER A 800 -24.99 -25.84 -26.15
C SER A 800 -23.82 -24.89 -26.09
N LEU A 801 -22.60 -25.42 -26.23
CA LEU A 801 -21.44 -24.64 -26.61
C LEU A 801 -21.92 -23.77 -27.77
N PRO A 802 -22.03 -22.43 -27.60
CA PRO A 802 -22.17 -21.58 -28.76
C PRO A 802 -21.01 -21.99 -29.65
N SER A 803 -21.29 -22.39 -30.89
CA SER A 803 -20.30 -22.86 -31.84
C SER A 803 -19.05 -22.01 -31.70
N LEU A 804 -18.02 -22.56 -31.04
CA LEU A 804 -16.70 -21.98 -30.95
C LEU A 804 -16.15 -22.14 -32.36
N GLN A 805 -16.56 -21.23 -33.24
CA GLN A 805 -15.86 -20.99 -34.48
C GLN A 805 -14.39 -20.87 -34.09
N MET A 806 -13.55 -21.70 -34.71
CA MET A 806 -12.14 -21.38 -34.86
C MET A 806 -12.05 -19.89 -35.15
N TRP A 807 -11.33 -19.18 -34.29
CA TRP A 807 -11.36 -17.72 -34.26
C TRP A 807 -11.04 -17.18 -35.65
N PRO A 808 -11.98 -16.51 -36.34
CA PRO A 808 -11.64 -15.77 -37.54
C PRO A 808 -10.86 -14.55 -37.09
N SER A 809 -9.68 -14.36 -37.66
CA SER A 809 -9.04 -13.06 -37.76
C SER A 809 -10.09 -12.04 -38.22
N GLN A 810 -10.37 -11.01 -37.41
CA GLN A 810 -11.21 -9.91 -37.89
C GLN A 810 -10.51 -9.29 -39.11
N PRO A 811 -11.18 -9.24 -40.29
CA PRO A 811 -10.67 -8.47 -41.40
C PRO A 811 -10.77 -6.98 -41.08
N LEU A 812 -9.75 -6.26 -41.53
CA LEU A 812 -9.66 -4.81 -41.60
C LEU A 812 -10.97 -4.20 -42.15
N LEU A 813 -11.52 -3.21 -41.44
CA LEU A 813 -12.41 -2.23 -42.08
C LEU A 813 -11.61 -1.50 -43.16
N PRO A 814 -12.09 -1.40 -44.41
CA PRO A 814 -11.41 -0.66 -45.45
C PRO A 814 -11.51 0.85 -45.19
N PRO A 815 -10.58 1.65 -45.75
CA PRO A 815 -10.57 3.10 -45.58
C PRO A 815 -11.82 3.72 -46.22
N THR A 816 -12.51 4.56 -45.46
CA THR A 816 -13.60 5.40 -45.97
C THR A 816 -13.02 6.38 -47.01
N LYS A 817 -13.30 6.09 -48.28
CA LYS A 817 -13.09 7.03 -49.38
C LYS A 817 -14.04 8.21 -49.22
N TYR A 818 -13.47 9.41 -49.14
CA TYR A 818 -14.13 10.65 -49.53
C TYR A 818 -14.70 10.48 -50.94
N ILE A 819 -16.02 10.60 -51.09
CA ILE A 819 -16.66 10.93 -52.36
C ILE A 819 -17.58 12.13 -52.12
N SER A 820 -17.19 13.23 -52.75
CA SER A 820 -18.00 14.42 -52.98
C SER A 820 -19.23 14.08 -53.82
N ARG A 821 -20.39 14.62 -53.45
CA ARG A 821 -21.41 15.00 -54.44
C ARG A 821 -22.28 16.12 -53.90
N ALA A 822 -22.20 17.22 -54.64
CA ALA A 822 -23.03 18.39 -54.53
C ALA A 822 -24.51 18.09 -54.80
N GLY A 823 -25.38 18.89 -54.21
CA GLY A 823 -26.42 19.58 -54.99
C GLY A 823 -27.87 19.35 -54.57
N ARG A 824 -28.48 20.49 -54.18
CA ARG A 824 -29.90 20.90 -54.30
C ARG A 824 -30.83 20.35 -53.22
N SER A 825 -31.40 21.15 -52.32
CA SER A 825 -32.14 22.44 -52.36
C SER A 825 -33.55 22.12 -51.86
N PHE A 826 -34.05 22.82 -50.85
CA PHE A 826 -35.36 23.49 -50.91
C PHE A 826 -35.50 24.47 -49.74
N SER A 827 -35.97 25.66 -50.10
CA SER A 827 -36.36 26.86 -49.35
C SER A 827 -37.15 26.62 -48.06
N ARG A 828 -36.95 27.44 -47.03
CA ARG A 828 -37.53 28.79 -46.86
C ARG A 828 -36.80 29.55 -45.76
#